data_AF-A0A2M9H8C1-F1
#
_entry.id   AF-A0A2M9H8C1-F1
#
_cell.length_a   1.000
_cell.length_b   1.000
_cell.length_c   1.000
_cell.angle_alpha   90.00
_cell.angle_beta   90.00
_cell.angle_gamma   90.00
#
_symmetry.space_group_name_H-M   'P 1'
#
loop_
_entity.id
_entity.type
_entity.pdbx_description
1 polymer ?
#
loop_
_entity_poly.entity_id
_entity_poly.type
_entity_poly.pdbx_seq_one_letter_code
_entity_poly.pdbx_strand_id
1 'polypeptide(L)'
;MSKALKATVATVAAVASLAGPAAANAAETAQPQLKDEEAAASVAQAQASVQAASEANAAVKAAPTSSKEAQAKADAAQANLEKAQAGLNAAAQAQSQATANQQQAQSNATAAHNGYATAQQRADEAGTKRAEATAQAQQAAKDAAAASQQVTQAQQAQSAAKGQLDTATADRDAKAQTEAKDAAAEKAAQADVDAKTTAKQNAVAEQSNANKALSDAQAADKAADQKAADAKSEGEQAAKDKTAADKDVASKTTAKQNADADAKAKLEAFDKAQKAEADAKTAKDAADQKVKDLESGDDGLAKLAEQLQAAKDAQAKAEAAQSAADKAKADADKAKSDKASDAQAKQADAQAKADAAKAAKAKADSADEKLSQGVAGYYLDKGAVAAYKALTDPTFATNPNRNQAVKDLAKLGYDNPDSPTNIDNVIAALKLIKRANELRATQGLPALKVNDMIMATSALSALRGSMIGNHSGIVGTENLAMGYDPNLNDTDNTDGPFGGWWFAEKEQYDKGVTDFNRTGHYQNLINTYNDVAGAAVVGAGAEGNVFGGYVSQMGFGTSDFYGQSEGSRTMTVDDYIADLTAWRDALKNAGADYQKAQSAADTAAKDSEAAAKALVAATEQAAKAQQAAEQAAKDSAAAAKAVEEAQKRYDEAVAAQGDKAQALKDAKADQTAKTEAYETAKAATATAKTESDTAAKTASDAADALTAAQQAQSKAQQAVDAAAAKAEQAVKDKAAAQQAITAAQDRIAKADKAVADADTALKAAEKTLETAKVTHAASSAAVKDAQAKVDAAKATYDARTADLTAANKALSDAEARGKAAQAVIDSYANVEQELADAKAKAEAADKALAEANAAKKTADENYAKAKKAYDAAKADKTASDKELAAAKKAEAEAKKKADEAKKAQTAKAEAARKAKAAAEAKAKAAKEAKARAAAVATGDVKTAGVSENGLAHTGTESTVILGLTAIMAVAGAGSVLMRRRYAKHAAGWTDTQSLIEG
;
A
#
# COMPACT_ATOMS: atom_id res chain seq x y z
N MET A 1 -55.98 -50.46 -21.59
CA MET A 1 -55.85 -51.26 -20.35
C MET A 1 -57.12 -51.01 -19.53
N SER A 2 -57.84 -51.97 -18.95
CA SER A 2 -57.69 -53.43 -18.90
C SER A 2 -59.01 -54.15 -19.26
N LYS A 3 -58.96 -55.44 -19.61
CA LYS A 3 -60.09 -56.33 -19.98
C LYS A 3 -59.92 -57.71 -19.32
N ALA A 4 -60.93 -58.21 -18.59
CA ALA A 4 -61.25 -59.63 -18.33
C ALA A 4 -62.52 -59.67 -17.42
N LEU A 5 -63.64 -60.36 -17.73
CA LEU A 5 -63.92 -61.81 -17.83
C LEU A 5 -64.02 -62.52 -16.45
N LYS A 6 -65.14 -63.14 -16.05
CA LYS A 6 -65.81 -64.41 -16.50
C LYS A 6 -65.02 -65.68 -16.10
N ALA A 7 -65.61 -66.82 -15.67
CA ALA A 7 -66.99 -67.16 -15.24
C ALA A 7 -66.91 -68.05 -13.93
N THR A 8 -67.56 -69.18 -13.61
CA THR A 8 -68.47 -70.21 -14.22
C THR A 8 -69.14 -70.95 -13.03
N VAL A 9 -70.47 -70.98 -12.78
CA VAL A 9 -71.61 -71.70 -13.42
C VAL A 9 -71.63 -73.24 -13.25
N ALA A 10 -72.63 -73.76 -12.52
CA ALA A 10 -73.32 -75.07 -12.67
C ALA A 10 -74.53 -75.12 -11.66
N THR A 11 -75.82 -75.05 -12.03
CA THR A 11 -76.78 -76.10 -12.54
C THR A 11 -77.17 -77.18 -11.50
N VAL A 12 -78.42 -77.68 -11.41
CA VAL A 12 -79.27 -78.35 -12.44
C VAL A 12 -80.82 -78.30 -12.16
N ALA A 13 -81.63 -77.98 -13.20
CA ALA A 13 -83.02 -78.39 -13.56
C ALA A 13 -84.24 -78.23 -12.58
N ALA A 14 -85.53 -78.26 -12.99
CA ALA A 14 -86.23 -78.48 -14.29
C ALA A 14 -87.57 -77.67 -14.39
N VAL A 15 -88.01 -77.10 -15.53
CA VAL A 15 -89.05 -77.58 -16.52
C VAL A 15 -90.51 -77.66 -15.97
N ALA A 16 -91.63 -77.19 -16.58
CA ALA A 16 -92.03 -76.65 -17.90
C ALA A 16 -93.14 -75.54 -17.75
N SER A 17 -93.41 -74.56 -18.65
CA SER A 17 -94.11 -74.55 -19.98
C SER A 17 -95.62 -74.97 -19.96
N LEU A 18 -96.62 -74.34 -20.61
CA LEU A 18 -96.78 -73.05 -21.35
C LEU A 18 -98.30 -72.79 -21.65
N ALA A 19 -98.63 -71.62 -22.21
CA ALA A 19 -99.81 -71.29 -23.07
C ALA A 19 -101.16 -70.79 -22.45
N GLY A 20 -101.85 -69.97 -23.29
CA GLY A 20 -103.27 -69.56 -23.29
C GLY A 20 -103.69 -69.42 -24.79
N PRO A 21 -104.69 -68.59 -25.22
CA PRO A 21 -105.56 -67.66 -24.48
C PRO A 21 -107.06 -67.67 -24.96
N ALA A 22 -107.78 -66.56 -24.71
CA ALA A 22 -108.95 -66.01 -25.47
C ALA A 22 -110.43 -66.32 -25.08
N ALA A 23 -111.03 -65.31 -24.43
CA ALA A 23 -112.41 -64.76 -24.45
C ALA A 23 -113.55 -65.35 -25.31
N ALA A 24 -114.81 -65.27 -24.78
CA ALA A 24 -115.85 -64.34 -25.26
C ALA A 24 -117.13 -64.27 -24.35
N ASN A 25 -117.93 -63.21 -24.52
CA ASN A 25 -119.03 -62.70 -23.67
C ASN A 25 -120.38 -63.50 -23.61
N ALA A 26 -121.17 -63.20 -22.57
CA ALA A 26 -122.62 -62.81 -22.57
C ALA A 26 -123.72 -63.74 -21.99
N ALA A 27 -124.66 -63.07 -21.28
CA ALA A 27 -126.11 -63.31 -21.14
C ALA A 27 -126.73 -64.55 -20.41
N GLU A 28 -127.05 -64.34 -19.13
CA GLU A 28 -128.41 -64.35 -18.52
C GLU A 28 -129.34 -65.61 -18.42
N THR A 29 -130.16 -65.58 -17.34
CA THR A 29 -131.47 -66.23 -17.05
C THR A 29 -131.60 -67.62 -16.37
N ALA A 30 -132.52 -67.61 -15.37
CA ALA A 30 -133.44 -68.66 -14.89
C ALA A 30 -133.00 -69.80 -13.92
N GLN A 31 -133.89 -70.07 -12.94
CA GLN A 31 -134.00 -71.30 -12.12
C GLN A 31 -135.01 -72.28 -12.77
N PRO A 32 -135.16 -73.55 -12.31
CA PRO A 32 -135.82 -73.91 -11.03
C PRO A 32 -134.91 -74.75 -10.08
N GLN A 33 -135.11 -74.99 -8.77
CA GLN A 33 -136.23 -74.98 -7.79
C GLN A 33 -136.65 -76.42 -7.37
N LEU A 34 -137.06 -76.58 -6.09
CA LEU A 34 -137.68 -77.76 -5.43
C LEU A 34 -136.68 -78.88 -4.99
N LYS A 35 -136.86 -79.60 -3.85
CA LYS A 35 -137.80 -79.49 -2.69
C LYS A 35 -137.29 -80.32 -1.47
N ASP A 36 -137.74 -79.95 -0.27
CA ASP A 36 -138.22 -80.75 0.91
C ASP A 36 -137.55 -82.07 1.36
N GLU A 37 -137.62 -82.57 2.61
CA GLU A 37 -137.93 -82.06 3.97
C GLU A 37 -137.48 -83.15 4.98
N GLU A 38 -136.92 -82.79 6.16
CA GLU A 38 -136.96 -83.54 7.46
C GLU A 38 -135.95 -82.97 8.48
N ALA A 39 -136.10 -81.70 8.87
CA ALA A 39 -135.18 -81.05 9.82
C ALA A 39 -135.92 -80.13 10.82
N ALA A 40 -136.18 -80.63 12.05
CA ALA A 40 -136.90 -79.84 13.07
C ALA A 40 -136.50 -80.09 14.54
N ALA A 41 -136.16 -81.33 14.95
CA ALA A 41 -136.18 -81.70 16.38
C ALA A 41 -134.81 -81.97 17.04
N SER A 42 -133.79 -82.43 16.32
CA SER A 42 -132.55 -82.97 16.90
C SER A 42 -131.34 -82.04 16.88
N VAL A 43 -131.39 -80.94 16.10
CA VAL A 43 -130.24 -80.06 15.85
C VAL A 43 -130.02 -79.01 16.95
N ALA A 44 -131.10 -78.53 17.57
CA ALA A 44 -131.07 -77.40 18.51
C ALA A 44 -130.21 -77.64 19.76
N GLN A 45 -130.10 -78.90 20.23
CA GLN A 45 -129.33 -79.23 21.43
C GLN A 45 -127.82 -79.40 21.15
N ALA A 46 -127.42 -79.60 19.88
CA ALA A 46 -126.02 -79.65 19.47
C ALA A 46 -125.43 -78.25 19.21
N GLN A 47 -126.21 -77.34 18.61
CA GLN A 47 -125.75 -75.99 18.23
C GLN A 47 -125.27 -75.15 19.43
N ALA A 48 -125.98 -75.20 20.57
CA ALA A 48 -125.64 -74.44 21.77
C ALA A 48 -124.23 -74.73 22.33
N SER A 49 -123.68 -75.93 22.10
CA SER A 49 -122.34 -76.31 22.56
C SER A 49 -121.22 -75.86 21.60
N VAL A 50 -121.54 -75.67 20.32
CA VAL A 50 -120.60 -75.16 19.31
C VAL A 50 -120.46 -73.65 19.41
N GLN A 51 -121.57 -72.94 19.64
CA GLN A 51 -121.60 -71.47 19.64
C GLN A 51 -120.74 -70.87 20.77
N ALA A 52 -120.76 -71.48 21.96
CA ALA A 52 -119.89 -71.12 23.08
C ALA A 52 -118.39 -71.41 22.85
N ALA A 53 -118.05 -72.28 21.88
CA ALA A 53 -116.66 -72.55 21.48
C ALA A 53 -116.17 -71.58 20.39
N SER A 54 -117.05 -71.14 19.48
CA SER A 54 -116.71 -70.13 18.46
C SER A 54 -116.41 -68.74 19.05
N GLU A 55 -117.16 -68.30 20.06
CA GLU A 55 -116.98 -66.97 20.66
C GLU A 55 -115.64 -66.82 21.39
N ALA A 56 -115.12 -67.89 21.99
CA ALA A 56 -113.80 -67.92 22.61
C ALA A 56 -112.65 -67.83 21.59
N ASN A 57 -112.86 -68.24 20.34
CA ASN A 57 -111.84 -68.25 19.28
C ASN A 57 -111.90 -66.98 18.40
N ALA A 58 -113.06 -66.32 18.31
CA ALA A 58 -113.23 -65.05 17.59
C ALA A 58 -112.42 -63.90 18.23
N ALA A 59 -112.24 -63.91 19.55
CA ALA A 59 -111.55 -62.85 20.31
C ALA A 59 -110.03 -62.72 20.03
N VAL A 60 -109.43 -63.66 19.28
CA VAL A 60 -107.98 -63.70 18.99
C VAL A 60 -107.66 -63.31 17.53
N LYS A 61 -108.68 -63.05 16.69
CA LYS A 61 -108.50 -62.87 15.23
C LYS A 61 -108.94 -61.51 14.67
N ALA A 62 -108.81 -60.45 15.47
CA ALA A 62 -109.04 -59.05 15.02
C ALA A 62 -108.14 -58.04 15.76
N ALA A 63 -106.85 -57.98 15.42
CA ALA A 63 -105.96 -56.88 15.77
C ALA A 63 -104.94 -56.66 14.62
N PRO A 64 -104.78 -55.44 14.08
CA PRO A 64 -103.80 -55.15 13.04
C PRO A 64 -102.40 -54.96 13.64
N THR A 65 -101.39 -55.51 12.95
CA THR A 65 -99.94 -55.54 13.26
C THR A 65 -99.51 -56.10 14.62
N SER A 66 -98.56 -57.03 14.59
CA SER A 66 -97.84 -57.48 15.78
C SER A 66 -96.74 -56.48 16.17
N SER A 67 -96.34 -56.49 17.45
CA SER A 67 -95.28 -55.62 17.96
C SER A 67 -93.91 -55.85 17.30
N LYS A 68 -93.67 -57.04 16.73
CA LYS A 68 -92.47 -57.34 15.92
C LYS A 68 -92.46 -56.64 14.57
N GLU A 69 -93.59 -56.61 13.87
CA GLU A 69 -93.70 -55.96 12.56
C GLU A 69 -93.55 -54.44 12.69
N ALA A 70 -94.17 -53.85 13.70
CA ALA A 70 -94.00 -52.43 14.01
C ALA A 70 -92.56 -52.08 14.46
N GLN A 71 -91.86 -53.01 15.14
CA GLN A 71 -90.45 -52.82 15.52
C GLN A 71 -89.56 -52.81 14.28
N ALA A 72 -89.69 -53.81 13.39
CA ALA A 72 -88.92 -53.88 12.15
C ALA A 72 -89.16 -52.65 11.25
N LYS A 73 -90.38 -52.09 11.25
CA LYS A 73 -90.70 -50.84 10.55
C LYS A 73 -89.97 -49.63 11.17
N ALA A 74 -89.98 -49.49 12.49
CA ALA A 74 -89.26 -48.41 13.18
C ALA A 74 -87.73 -48.51 12.99
N ASP A 75 -87.18 -49.73 12.99
CA ASP A 75 -85.75 -49.97 12.78
C ASP A 75 -85.34 -49.67 11.33
N ALA A 76 -86.16 -50.03 10.34
CA ALA A 76 -85.95 -49.65 8.94
C ALA A 76 -86.03 -48.13 8.73
N ALA A 77 -86.97 -47.45 9.41
CA ALA A 77 -87.07 -46.00 9.39
C ALA A 77 -85.87 -45.31 10.09
N GLN A 78 -85.27 -45.92 11.11
CA GLN A 78 -84.02 -45.44 11.71
C GLN A 78 -82.87 -45.50 10.71
N ALA A 79 -82.68 -46.64 10.04
CA ALA A 79 -81.62 -46.80 9.03
C ALA A 79 -81.81 -45.83 7.83
N ASN A 80 -83.06 -45.56 7.43
CA ASN A 80 -83.36 -44.56 6.41
C ASN A 80 -83.04 -43.13 6.89
N LEU A 81 -83.35 -42.79 8.15
CA LEU A 81 -83.02 -41.49 8.74
C LEU A 81 -81.50 -41.26 8.84
N GLU A 82 -80.74 -42.28 9.27
CA GLU A 82 -79.27 -42.22 9.34
C GLU A 82 -78.65 -42.07 7.95
N LYS A 83 -79.13 -42.83 6.97
CA LYS A 83 -78.72 -42.70 5.56
C LYS A 83 -79.02 -41.31 4.99
N ALA A 84 -80.18 -40.73 5.33
CA ALA A 84 -80.55 -39.39 4.91
C ALA A 84 -79.72 -38.30 5.62
N GLN A 85 -79.37 -38.49 6.90
CA GLN A 85 -78.46 -37.60 7.64
C GLN A 85 -77.05 -37.62 7.04
N ALA A 86 -76.53 -38.79 6.67
CA ALA A 86 -75.25 -38.92 5.98
C ALA A 86 -75.27 -38.21 4.61
N GLY A 87 -76.35 -38.38 3.83
CA GLY A 87 -76.56 -37.66 2.57
C GLY A 87 -76.63 -36.13 2.74
N LEU A 88 -77.32 -35.66 3.78
CA LEU A 88 -77.39 -34.23 4.13
C LEU A 88 -76.02 -33.66 4.51
N ASN A 89 -75.23 -34.39 5.31
CA ASN A 89 -73.89 -33.97 5.72
C ASN A 89 -72.93 -33.88 4.51
N ALA A 90 -72.96 -34.88 3.62
CA ALA A 90 -72.16 -34.87 2.39
C ALA A 90 -72.56 -33.70 1.46
N ALA A 91 -73.87 -33.42 1.33
CA ALA A 91 -74.35 -32.29 0.53
C ALA A 91 -73.95 -30.93 1.16
N ALA A 92 -73.93 -30.82 2.49
CA ALA A 92 -73.49 -29.61 3.19
C ALA A 92 -71.98 -29.35 2.98
N GLN A 93 -71.15 -30.40 3.02
CA GLN A 93 -69.72 -30.30 2.71
C GLN A 93 -69.49 -29.86 1.26
N ALA A 94 -70.20 -30.47 0.29
CA ALA A 94 -70.13 -30.07 -1.11
C ALA A 94 -70.59 -28.61 -1.33
N GLN A 95 -71.64 -28.15 -0.63
CA GLN A 95 -72.11 -26.77 -0.66
C GLN A 95 -71.07 -25.79 -0.11
N SER A 96 -70.42 -26.12 1.01
CA SER A 96 -69.35 -25.32 1.60
C SER A 96 -68.15 -25.22 0.66
N GLN A 97 -67.69 -26.34 0.10
CA GLN A 97 -66.55 -26.36 -0.82
C GLN A 97 -66.85 -25.62 -2.14
N ALA A 98 -68.04 -25.77 -2.71
CA ALA A 98 -68.44 -25.01 -3.90
C ALA A 98 -68.53 -23.49 -3.62
N THR A 99 -68.90 -23.09 -2.39
CA THR A 99 -68.90 -21.68 -1.97
C THR A 99 -67.48 -21.12 -1.83
N ALA A 100 -66.54 -21.89 -1.27
CA ALA A 100 -65.13 -21.50 -1.20
C ALA A 100 -64.49 -21.36 -2.59
N ASN A 101 -64.75 -22.33 -3.49
CA ASN A 101 -64.28 -22.29 -4.88
C ASN A 101 -64.84 -21.06 -5.64
N GLN A 102 -66.10 -20.71 -5.42
CA GLN A 102 -66.73 -19.51 -5.99
C GLN A 102 -66.05 -18.22 -5.51
N GLN A 103 -65.73 -18.10 -4.22
CA GLN A 103 -65.02 -16.95 -3.67
C GLN A 103 -63.59 -16.82 -4.21
N GLN A 104 -62.86 -17.94 -4.34
CA GLN A 104 -61.52 -17.93 -4.94
C GLN A 104 -61.56 -17.54 -6.42
N ALA A 105 -62.50 -18.08 -7.19
CA ALA A 105 -62.68 -17.71 -8.60
C ALA A 105 -63.03 -16.22 -8.77
N GLN A 106 -63.85 -15.66 -7.86
CA GLN A 106 -64.20 -14.24 -7.86
C GLN A 106 -62.98 -13.35 -7.60
N SER A 107 -62.12 -13.72 -6.64
CA SER A 107 -60.86 -13.01 -6.37
C SER A 107 -59.89 -13.09 -7.55
N ASN A 108 -59.75 -14.28 -8.16
CA ASN A 108 -58.90 -14.49 -9.33
C ASN A 108 -59.36 -13.64 -10.53
N ALA A 109 -60.67 -13.53 -10.77
CA ALA A 109 -61.23 -12.69 -11.83
C ALA A 109 -60.93 -11.20 -11.59
N THR A 110 -61.15 -10.68 -10.38
CA THR A 110 -60.80 -9.29 -10.04
C THR A 110 -59.30 -9.01 -10.21
N ALA A 111 -58.43 -9.93 -9.81
CA ALA A 111 -56.99 -9.78 -9.99
C ALA A 111 -56.58 -9.80 -11.49
N ALA A 112 -57.23 -10.62 -12.31
CA ALA A 112 -56.98 -10.70 -13.75
C ALA A 112 -57.47 -9.44 -14.49
N HIS A 113 -58.67 -8.94 -14.19
CA HIS A 113 -59.19 -7.68 -14.76
C HIS A 113 -58.34 -6.47 -14.38
N ASN A 114 -57.85 -6.39 -13.14
CA ASN A 114 -56.90 -5.34 -12.74
C ASN A 114 -55.60 -5.42 -13.57
N GLY A 115 -55.04 -6.62 -13.76
CA GLY A 115 -53.86 -6.82 -14.60
C GLY A 115 -54.08 -6.44 -16.07
N TYR A 116 -55.24 -6.76 -16.63
CA TYR A 116 -55.63 -6.33 -17.97
C TYR A 116 -55.76 -4.81 -18.09
N ALA A 117 -56.35 -4.13 -17.10
CA ALA A 117 -56.45 -2.68 -17.08
C ALA A 117 -55.07 -1.99 -17.04
N THR A 118 -54.13 -2.51 -16.25
CA THR A 118 -52.73 -2.01 -16.23
C THR A 118 -52.01 -2.25 -17.56
N ALA A 119 -52.20 -3.41 -18.19
CA ALA A 119 -51.63 -3.70 -19.50
C ALA A 119 -52.22 -2.79 -20.60
N GLN A 120 -53.53 -2.49 -20.54
CA GLN A 120 -54.20 -1.60 -21.49
C GLN A 120 -53.65 -0.18 -21.39
N GLN A 121 -53.52 0.37 -20.17
CA GLN A 121 -52.91 1.71 -19.99
C GLN A 121 -51.47 1.74 -20.54
N ARG A 122 -50.67 0.69 -20.27
CA ARG A 122 -49.30 0.60 -20.79
C ARG A 122 -49.26 0.56 -22.32
N ALA A 123 -50.24 -0.06 -22.98
CA ALA A 123 -50.38 -0.07 -24.44
C ALA A 123 -50.82 1.29 -25.00
N ASP A 124 -51.82 1.92 -24.37
CA ASP A 124 -52.33 3.25 -24.76
C ASP A 124 -51.22 4.33 -24.70
N GLU A 125 -50.33 4.24 -23.71
CA GLU A 125 -49.17 5.13 -23.58
C GLU A 125 -47.97 4.75 -24.48
N ALA A 126 -47.87 3.48 -24.93
CA ALA A 126 -46.70 2.93 -25.62
C ALA A 126 -46.33 3.69 -26.90
N GLY A 127 -47.34 4.03 -27.72
CA GLY A 127 -47.12 4.74 -28.98
C GLY A 127 -46.43 6.10 -28.78
N THR A 128 -46.95 6.87 -27.81
CA THR A 128 -46.39 8.19 -27.44
C THR A 128 -45.00 8.05 -26.82
N LYS A 129 -44.82 7.16 -25.85
CA LYS A 129 -43.54 7.00 -25.14
C LYS A 129 -42.42 6.49 -26.05
N ARG A 130 -42.71 5.56 -26.97
CA ARG A 130 -41.74 5.12 -27.98
C ARG A 130 -41.42 6.21 -29.00
N ALA A 131 -42.38 7.05 -29.39
CA ALA A 131 -42.14 8.18 -30.29
C ALA A 131 -41.24 9.25 -29.64
N GLU A 132 -41.54 9.64 -28.40
CA GLU A 132 -40.70 10.56 -27.60
C GLU A 132 -39.26 10.02 -27.46
N ALA A 133 -39.10 8.76 -27.06
CA ALA A 133 -37.80 8.12 -26.90
C ALA A 133 -37.05 7.98 -28.24
N THR A 134 -37.74 7.69 -29.35
CA THR A 134 -37.14 7.64 -30.69
C THR A 134 -36.61 9.02 -31.11
N ALA A 135 -37.34 10.10 -30.84
CA ALA A 135 -36.87 11.46 -31.11
C ALA A 135 -35.64 11.83 -30.24
N GLN A 136 -35.63 11.42 -28.98
CA GLN A 136 -34.49 11.61 -28.07
C GLN A 136 -33.25 10.82 -28.53
N ALA A 137 -33.41 9.55 -28.94
CA ALA A 137 -32.33 8.73 -29.48
C ALA A 137 -31.76 9.32 -30.78
N GLN A 138 -32.62 9.81 -31.69
CA GLN A 138 -32.17 10.48 -32.92
C GLN A 138 -31.43 11.80 -32.64
N GLN A 139 -31.82 12.56 -31.61
CA GLN A 139 -31.08 13.77 -31.24
C GLN A 139 -29.75 13.44 -30.56
N ALA A 140 -29.74 12.47 -29.64
CA ALA A 140 -28.50 11.97 -29.02
C ALA A 140 -27.48 11.46 -30.05
N ALA A 141 -27.94 10.78 -31.11
CA ALA A 141 -27.08 10.35 -32.21
C ALA A 141 -26.48 11.52 -33.01
N LYS A 142 -27.24 12.61 -33.24
CA LYS A 142 -26.72 13.84 -33.87
C LYS A 142 -25.71 14.55 -32.97
N ASP A 143 -26.01 14.67 -31.68
CA ASP A 143 -25.13 15.28 -30.69
C ASP A 143 -23.81 14.50 -30.59
N ALA A 144 -23.86 13.16 -30.56
CA ALA A 144 -22.69 12.30 -30.55
C ALA A 144 -21.86 12.44 -31.84
N ALA A 145 -22.50 12.48 -33.01
CA ALA A 145 -21.80 12.71 -34.27
C ALA A 145 -21.09 14.08 -34.32
N ALA A 146 -21.72 15.13 -33.80
CA ALA A 146 -21.13 16.46 -33.68
C ALA A 146 -19.97 16.49 -32.67
N ALA A 147 -20.14 15.89 -31.50
CA ALA A 147 -19.10 15.80 -30.48
C ALA A 147 -17.89 14.96 -30.96
N SER A 148 -18.11 13.87 -31.68
CA SER A 148 -17.05 13.05 -32.28
C SER A 148 -16.20 13.84 -33.31
N GLN A 149 -16.83 14.71 -34.10
CA GLN A 149 -16.10 15.66 -34.96
C GLN A 149 -15.31 16.69 -34.14
N GLN A 150 -15.87 17.21 -33.05
CA GLN A 150 -15.16 18.14 -32.16
C GLN A 150 -13.96 17.47 -31.46
N VAL A 151 -14.09 16.22 -31.00
CA VAL A 151 -12.97 15.42 -30.46
C VAL A 151 -11.85 15.31 -31.49
N THR A 152 -12.19 14.95 -32.73
CA THR A 152 -11.23 14.83 -33.84
C THR A 152 -10.49 16.14 -34.10
N GLN A 153 -11.21 17.27 -34.14
CA GLN A 153 -10.63 18.60 -34.35
C GLN A 153 -9.78 19.06 -33.17
N ALA A 154 -10.24 18.85 -31.93
CA ALA A 154 -9.51 19.21 -30.72
C ALA A 154 -8.21 18.39 -30.57
N GLN A 155 -8.24 17.09 -30.90
CA GLN A 155 -7.07 16.22 -30.85
C GLN A 155 -6.02 16.58 -31.92
N GLN A 156 -6.46 17.00 -33.11
CA GLN A 156 -5.57 17.60 -34.12
C GLN A 156 -4.97 18.92 -33.64
N ALA A 157 -5.78 19.81 -33.05
CA ALA A 157 -5.32 21.09 -32.51
C ALA A 157 -4.33 20.92 -31.34
N GLN A 158 -4.57 19.96 -30.44
CA GLN A 158 -3.66 19.59 -29.36
C GLN A 158 -2.34 19.03 -29.90
N SER A 159 -2.40 18.15 -30.91
CA SER A 159 -1.20 17.59 -31.56
C SER A 159 -0.35 18.67 -32.23
N ALA A 160 -0.99 19.64 -32.91
CA ALA A 160 -0.31 20.78 -33.50
C ALA A 160 0.33 21.69 -32.43
N ALA A 161 -0.38 21.97 -31.33
CA ALA A 161 0.14 22.75 -30.21
C ALA A 161 1.32 22.04 -29.50
N LYS A 162 1.29 20.70 -29.40
CA LYS A 162 2.41 19.90 -28.89
C LYS A 162 3.65 20.02 -29.78
N GLY A 163 3.49 19.92 -31.10
CA GLY A 163 4.58 20.13 -32.05
C GLY A 163 5.17 21.55 -31.98
N GLN A 164 4.34 22.57 -31.74
CA GLN A 164 4.81 23.95 -31.49
C GLN A 164 5.60 24.07 -30.18
N LEU A 165 5.14 23.45 -29.09
CA LEU A 165 5.84 23.40 -27.81
C LEU A 165 7.19 22.68 -27.92
N ASP A 166 7.24 21.55 -28.61
CA ASP A 166 8.48 20.79 -28.84
C ASP A 166 9.47 21.60 -29.70
N THR A 167 8.98 22.30 -30.73
CA THR A 167 9.80 23.19 -31.58
C THR A 167 10.36 24.38 -30.77
N ALA A 168 9.55 25.02 -29.93
CA ALA A 168 9.99 26.11 -29.06
C ALA A 168 11.02 25.62 -28.01
N THR A 169 10.82 24.41 -27.48
CA THR A 169 11.73 23.78 -26.51
C THR A 169 13.10 23.51 -27.16
N ALA A 170 13.13 22.97 -28.38
CA ALA A 170 14.36 22.74 -29.13
C ALA A 170 15.10 24.06 -29.50
N ASP A 171 14.37 25.13 -29.86
CA ASP A 171 14.95 26.48 -30.08
C ASP A 171 15.60 27.03 -28.80
N ARG A 172 14.92 26.88 -27.65
CA ARG A 172 15.42 27.25 -26.32
C ARG A 172 16.67 26.46 -25.95
N ASP A 173 16.68 25.14 -26.18
CA ASP A 173 17.83 24.28 -25.86
C ASP A 173 19.05 24.54 -26.76
N ALA A 174 18.84 24.78 -28.07
CA ALA A 174 19.92 25.14 -28.98
C ALA A 174 20.57 26.49 -28.61
N LYS A 175 19.78 27.44 -28.12
CA LYS A 175 20.27 28.72 -27.60
C LYS A 175 20.99 28.58 -26.27
N ALA A 176 20.50 27.74 -25.35
CA ALA A 176 21.17 27.45 -24.09
C ALA A 176 22.55 26.78 -24.31
N GLN A 177 22.67 25.92 -25.33
CA GLN A 177 23.96 25.37 -25.77
C GLN A 177 24.89 26.40 -26.43
N THR A 178 24.37 27.55 -26.85
CA THR A 178 25.15 28.67 -27.40
C THR A 178 25.62 29.56 -26.25
N GLU A 179 24.71 29.95 -25.35
CA GLU A 179 25.02 30.65 -24.10
C GLU A 179 26.10 29.93 -23.26
N ALA A 180 26.00 28.61 -23.11
CA ALA A 180 27.01 27.83 -22.39
C ALA A 180 28.41 27.87 -23.04
N LYS A 181 28.50 28.07 -24.37
CA LYS A 181 29.79 28.24 -25.08
C LYS A 181 30.30 29.67 -24.95
N ASP A 182 29.43 30.66 -25.05
CA ASP A 182 29.79 32.07 -24.96
C ASP A 182 30.22 32.45 -23.52
N ALA A 183 29.55 31.89 -22.50
CA ALA A 183 29.97 31.97 -21.10
C ALA A 183 31.35 31.32 -20.85
N ALA A 184 31.63 30.18 -21.51
CA ALA A 184 32.95 29.54 -21.45
C ALA A 184 34.02 30.37 -22.17
N ALA A 185 33.67 31.04 -23.26
CA ALA A 185 34.55 31.97 -23.98
C ALA A 185 34.86 33.23 -23.15
N GLU A 186 33.88 33.82 -22.46
CA GLU A 186 34.11 34.91 -21.51
C GLU A 186 35.08 34.50 -20.41
N LYS A 187 34.85 33.33 -19.79
CA LYS A 187 35.72 32.81 -18.73
C LYS A 187 37.16 32.53 -19.23
N ALA A 188 37.31 32.04 -20.45
CA ALA A 188 38.62 31.85 -21.09
C ALA A 188 39.32 33.18 -21.38
N ALA A 189 38.59 34.20 -21.84
CA ALA A 189 39.14 35.53 -22.09
C ALA A 189 39.56 36.25 -20.79
N GLN A 190 38.80 36.09 -19.69
CA GLN A 190 39.18 36.59 -18.38
C GLN A 190 40.47 35.93 -17.88
N ALA A 191 40.59 34.60 -18.03
CA ALA A 191 41.81 33.89 -17.65
C ALA A 191 43.04 34.34 -18.46
N ASP A 192 42.88 34.76 -19.72
CA ASP A 192 43.98 35.32 -20.51
C ASP A 192 44.35 36.75 -20.05
N VAL A 193 43.36 37.59 -19.69
CA VAL A 193 43.59 38.91 -19.06
C VAL A 193 44.37 38.77 -17.75
N ASP A 194 43.98 37.81 -16.90
CA ASP A 194 44.66 37.53 -15.64
C ASP A 194 46.12 37.08 -15.90
N ALA A 195 46.32 36.16 -16.85
CA ALA A 195 47.65 35.69 -17.25
C ALA A 195 48.53 36.80 -17.87
N LYS A 196 47.98 37.68 -18.71
CA LYS A 196 48.71 38.84 -19.24
C LYS A 196 49.05 39.85 -18.14
N THR A 197 48.17 40.02 -17.16
CA THR A 197 48.41 40.87 -15.98
C THR A 197 49.60 40.35 -15.17
N THR A 198 49.66 39.05 -14.90
CA THR A 198 50.83 38.42 -14.24
C THR A 198 52.09 38.53 -15.09
N ALA A 199 52.02 38.33 -16.42
CA ALA A 199 53.16 38.49 -17.30
C ALA A 199 53.73 39.93 -17.29
N LYS A 200 52.86 40.94 -17.27
CA LYS A 200 53.22 42.36 -17.14
C LYS A 200 53.86 42.67 -15.78
N GLN A 201 53.33 42.12 -14.69
CA GLN A 201 53.93 42.24 -13.35
C GLN A 201 55.35 41.65 -13.30
N ASN A 202 55.54 40.45 -13.87
CA ASN A 202 56.85 39.80 -13.94
C ASN A 202 57.86 40.60 -14.79
N ALA A 203 57.43 41.20 -15.89
CA ALA A 203 58.28 42.06 -16.71
C ALA A 203 58.73 43.33 -15.96
N VAL A 204 57.83 43.96 -15.19
CA VAL A 204 58.16 45.13 -14.35
C VAL A 204 59.08 44.75 -13.18
N ALA A 205 58.92 43.55 -12.60
CA ALA A 205 59.85 43.05 -11.57
C ALA A 205 61.26 42.87 -12.14
N GLU A 206 61.40 42.31 -13.36
CA GLU A 206 62.71 42.14 -14.01
C GLU A 206 63.33 43.47 -14.45
N GLN A 207 62.51 44.46 -14.84
CA GLN A 207 62.97 45.84 -15.06
C GLN A 207 63.56 46.45 -13.77
N SER A 208 62.94 46.19 -12.61
CA SER A 208 63.46 46.62 -11.31
C SER A 208 64.79 45.92 -10.97
N ASN A 209 64.88 44.61 -11.19
CA ASN A 209 66.11 43.83 -10.99
C ASN A 209 67.27 44.35 -11.85
N ALA A 210 67.01 44.63 -13.14
CA ALA A 210 68.02 45.12 -14.07
C ALA A 210 68.53 46.52 -13.70
N ASN A 211 67.64 47.41 -13.24
CA ASN A 211 68.02 48.72 -12.71
C ASN A 211 68.85 48.61 -11.42
N LYS A 212 68.53 47.68 -10.51
CA LYS A 212 69.36 47.42 -9.32
C LYS A 212 70.76 46.92 -9.72
N ALA A 213 70.85 45.97 -10.65
CA ALA A 213 72.13 45.44 -11.12
C ALA A 213 73.04 46.53 -11.72
N LEU A 214 72.47 47.51 -12.43
CA LEU A 214 73.22 48.68 -12.91
C LEU A 214 73.74 49.54 -11.75
N SER A 215 72.92 49.79 -10.72
CA SER A 215 73.34 50.54 -9.53
C SER A 215 74.46 49.84 -8.75
N ASP A 216 74.34 48.52 -8.56
CA ASP A 216 75.36 47.70 -7.89
C ASP A 216 76.70 47.73 -8.67
N ALA A 217 76.66 47.62 -10.00
CA ALA A 217 77.85 47.67 -10.86
C ALA A 217 78.50 49.07 -10.89
N GLN A 218 77.70 50.15 -10.87
CA GLN A 218 78.22 51.52 -10.75
C GLN A 218 78.85 51.81 -9.38
N ALA A 219 78.38 51.15 -8.31
CA ALA A 219 79.03 51.22 -7.00
C ALA A 219 80.38 50.47 -7.02
N ALA A 220 80.47 49.34 -7.72
CA ALA A 220 81.71 48.57 -7.88
C ALA A 220 82.79 49.33 -8.68
N ASP A 221 82.44 50.02 -9.77
CA ASP A 221 83.39 50.83 -10.57
C ASP A 221 84.02 51.95 -9.72
N LYS A 222 83.19 52.67 -8.93
CA LYS A 222 83.66 53.68 -7.96
C LYS A 222 84.54 53.09 -6.85
N ALA A 223 84.20 51.91 -6.33
CA ALA A 223 85.00 51.24 -5.31
C ALA A 223 86.36 50.78 -5.87
N ALA A 224 86.44 50.40 -7.15
CA ALA A 224 87.68 50.06 -7.81
C ALA A 224 88.58 51.29 -8.05
N ASP A 225 88.00 52.45 -8.40
CA ASP A 225 88.75 53.72 -8.46
C ASP A 225 89.32 54.13 -7.09
N GLN A 226 88.56 53.98 -6.01
CA GLN A 226 89.06 54.28 -4.66
C GLN A 226 90.23 53.36 -4.30
N LYS A 227 90.11 52.05 -4.51
CA LYS A 227 91.21 51.08 -4.32
C LYS A 227 92.47 51.46 -5.12
N ALA A 228 92.31 51.96 -6.35
CA ALA A 228 93.43 52.39 -7.19
C ALA A 228 94.10 53.66 -6.65
N ALA A 229 93.31 54.61 -6.14
CA ALA A 229 93.83 55.82 -5.49
C ALA A 229 94.57 55.49 -4.17
N ASP A 230 94.01 54.60 -3.35
CA ASP A 230 94.60 54.15 -2.09
C ASP A 230 95.94 53.44 -2.34
N ALA A 231 95.97 52.47 -3.27
CA ALA A 231 97.18 51.74 -3.64
C ALA A 231 98.28 52.66 -4.22
N LYS A 232 97.90 53.71 -4.97
CA LYS A 232 98.84 54.73 -5.45
C LYS A 232 99.43 55.55 -4.30
N SER A 233 98.61 55.94 -3.32
CA SER A 233 99.06 56.68 -2.13
C SER A 233 100.01 55.84 -1.26
N GLU A 234 99.67 54.57 -1.02
CA GLU A 234 100.56 53.61 -0.35
C GLU A 234 101.90 53.44 -1.08
N GLY A 235 101.87 53.27 -2.42
CA GLY A 235 103.07 53.11 -3.24
C GLY A 235 103.97 54.35 -3.23
N GLU A 236 103.39 55.55 -3.30
CA GLU A 236 104.11 56.81 -3.17
C GLU A 236 104.74 57.01 -1.78
N GLN A 237 104.15 56.44 -0.73
CA GLN A 237 104.73 56.47 0.60
C GLN A 237 105.85 55.43 0.74
N ALA A 238 105.60 54.17 0.38
CA ALA A 238 106.60 53.10 0.41
C ALA A 238 107.87 53.42 -0.40
N ALA A 239 107.73 54.12 -1.54
CA ALA A 239 108.87 54.58 -2.33
C ALA A 239 109.73 55.64 -1.60
N LYS A 240 109.11 56.55 -0.83
CA LYS A 240 109.84 57.53 0.01
C LYS A 240 110.57 56.81 1.15
N ASP A 241 109.88 55.87 1.81
CA ASP A 241 110.43 55.12 2.93
C ASP A 241 111.59 54.21 2.51
N LYS A 242 111.50 53.58 1.33
CA LYS A 242 112.63 52.86 0.72
C LYS A 242 113.81 53.80 0.43
N THR A 243 113.54 54.97 -0.16
CA THR A 243 114.59 55.98 -0.45
C THR A 243 115.29 56.47 0.83
N ALA A 244 114.55 56.61 1.93
CA ALA A 244 115.10 56.93 3.24
C ALA A 244 115.95 55.77 3.81
N ALA A 245 115.47 54.53 3.71
CA ALA A 245 116.20 53.34 4.17
C ALA A 245 117.50 53.09 3.37
N ASP A 246 117.46 53.20 2.04
CA ASP A 246 118.64 53.09 1.16
C ASP A 246 119.72 54.12 1.57
N LYS A 247 119.30 55.36 1.87
CA LYS A 247 120.17 56.44 2.32
C LYS A 247 120.73 56.20 3.73
N ASP A 248 119.94 55.62 4.64
CA ASP A 248 120.42 55.31 5.98
C ASP A 248 121.42 54.15 5.99
N VAL A 249 121.20 53.09 5.19
CA VAL A 249 122.18 51.99 5.01
C VAL A 249 123.54 52.54 4.53
N ALA A 250 123.56 53.45 3.56
CA ALA A 250 124.79 54.11 3.11
C ALA A 250 125.45 54.96 4.20
N SER A 251 124.65 55.67 5.00
CA SER A 251 125.11 56.47 6.14
C SER A 251 125.74 55.60 7.23
N LYS A 252 125.04 54.55 7.67
CA LYS A 252 125.53 53.62 8.71
C LYS A 252 126.79 52.86 8.27
N THR A 253 126.88 52.47 6.99
CA THR A 253 128.08 51.86 6.40
C THR A 253 129.30 52.77 6.54
N THR A 254 129.14 54.07 6.25
CA THR A 254 130.21 55.07 6.37
C THR A 254 130.57 55.35 7.83
N ALA A 255 129.57 55.43 8.72
CA ALA A 255 129.78 55.64 10.14
C ALA A 255 130.59 54.49 10.79
N LYS A 256 130.35 53.23 10.40
CA LYS A 256 131.09 52.08 10.93
C LYS A 256 132.58 52.13 10.57
N GLN A 257 132.91 52.49 9.32
CA GLN A 257 134.30 52.62 8.87
C GLN A 257 135.10 53.69 9.65
N ASN A 258 134.43 54.77 10.07
CA ASN A 258 135.04 55.82 10.90
C ASN A 258 135.20 55.39 12.37
N ALA A 259 134.21 54.67 12.93
CA ALA A 259 134.29 54.16 14.30
C ALA A 259 135.44 53.15 14.49
N ASP A 260 135.68 52.30 13.49
CA ASP A 260 136.80 51.34 13.47
C ASP A 260 138.18 52.04 13.51
N ALA A 261 138.27 53.34 13.18
CA ALA A 261 139.51 54.12 13.19
C ALA A 261 139.73 54.91 14.49
N ASP A 262 138.69 55.56 15.05
CA ASP A 262 138.81 56.36 16.29
C ASP A 262 139.19 55.50 17.51
N ALA A 263 138.75 54.24 17.52
CA ALA A 263 139.12 53.24 18.55
C ALA A 263 140.63 53.03 18.72
N LYS A 264 141.45 53.39 17.72
CA LYS A 264 142.91 53.31 17.81
C LYS A 264 143.55 54.53 18.50
N ALA A 265 142.89 55.70 18.47
CA ALA A 265 143.45 56.97 18.96
C ALA A 265 143.09 57.26 20.42
N LYS A 266 141.95 56.76 20.90
CA LYS A 266 141.40 57.13 22.21
C LYS A 266 142.08 56.50 23.44
N LEU A 267 142.90 55.48 23.25
CA LEU A 267 143.70 54.86 24.32
C LEU A 267 144.71 55.84 24.95
N GLU A 268 145.22 56.80 24.19
CA GLU A 268 146.25 57.76 24.63
C GLU A 268 145.68 58.98 25.39
N ALA A 269 144.35 59.11 25.47
CA ALA A 269 143.69 60.27 26.09
C ALA A 269 143.49 60.13 27.62
N PHE A 270 143.57 58.91 28.16
CA PHE A 270 143.13 58.57 29.53
C PHE A 270 143.73 59.47 30.62
N ASP A 271 145.04 59.69 30.60
CA ASP A 271 145.81 60.23 31.72
C ASP A 271 145.50 61.70 32.11
N LYS A 272 144.51 62.34 31.47
CA LYS A 272 144.28 63.80 31.54
C LYS A 272 142.98 64.28 32.18
N ALA A 273 141.94 63.45 32.22
CA ALA A 273 140.57 63.94 32.48
C ALA A 273 140.17 64.06 33.98
N GLN A 274 141.07 63.73 34.91
CA GLN A 274 140.90 63.70 36.38
C GLN A 274 140.65 65.07 37.06
N LYS A 275 140.00 66.03 36.39
CA LYS A 275 139.94 67.44 36.85
C LYS A 275 138.59 68.15 36.66
N ALA A 276 137.69 67.67 35.82
CA ALA A 276 136.43 68.39 35.49
C ALA A 276 135.28 68.14 36.50
N GLU A 277 135.61 67.88 37.77
CA GLU A 277 134.67 67.50 38.84
C GLU A 277 133.85 68.69 39.42
N ALA A 278 133.53 69.69 38.60
CA ALA A 278 132.93 70.97 39.04
C ALA A 278 131.47 71.20 38.60
N ASP A 279 131.14 71.01 37.33
CA ASP A 279 129.99 71.73 36.72
C ASP A 279 128.60 71.11 36.98
N ALA A 280 128.53 69.82 37.36
CA ALA A 280 127.29 69.06 37.21
C ALA A 280 126.17 69.41 38.23
N LYS A 281 126.37 70.38 39.12
CA LYS A 281 125.45 70.68 40.24
C LYS A 281 124.15 71.40 39.81
N THR A 282 124.18 72.24 38.79
CA THR A 282 123.12 73.25 38.54
C THR A 282 121.82 72.66 37.94
N ALA A 283 121.86 71.45 37.37
CA ALA A 283 120.74 70.89 36.61
C ALA A 283 119.58 70.34 37.46
N LYS A 284 119.74 70.20 38.79
CA LYS A 284 118.78 69.50 39.65
C LYS A 284 117.41 70.19 39.76
N ASP A 285 117.42 71.46 40.13
CA ASP A 285 116.29 72.06 40.87
C ASP A 285 115.11 72.53 40.00
N ALA A 286 115.13 72.22 38.70
CA ALA A 286 114.05 72.55 37.76
C ALA A 286 112.98 71.44 37.64
N ALA A 287 113.29 70.19 38.00
CA ALA A 287 112.40 69.04 37.74
C ALA A 287 111.27 68.89 38.79
N ASP A 288 111.50 69.35 40.02
CA ASP A 288 110.60 69.16 41.18
C ASP A 288 109.20 69.80 41.00
N GLN A 289 109.05 70.83 40.15
CA GLN A 289 107.80 71.59 40.00
C GLN A 289 106.75 70.89 39.11
N LYS A 290 107.15 69.96 38.24
CA LYS A 290 106.29 69.45 37.15
C LYS A 290 105.36 68.30 37.55
N VAL A 291 105.59 67.66 38.69
CA VAL A 291 104.83 66.49 39.17
C VAL A 291 103.47 66.86 39.76
N LYS A 292 103.29 68.12 40.18
CA LYS A 292 102.26 68.53 41.14
C LYS A 292 100.85 68.74 40.55
N ASP A 293 100.73 68.86 39.23
CA ASP A 293 99.53 69.39 38.57
C ASP A 293 98.60 68.30 37.97
N LEU A 294 98.87 67.01 38.20
CA LEU A 294 98.25 65.89 37.48
C LEU A 294 97.31 64.98 38.30
N GLU A 295 97.13 65.20 39.61
CA GLU A 295 96.59 64.18 40.54
C GLU A 295 95.13 64.45 41.03
N SER A 296 94.12 64.59 40.15
CA SER A 296 92.70 64.69 40.60
C SER A 296 91.59 64.23 39.63
N GLY A 297 90.49 63.68 40.21
CA GLY A 297 89.14 63.53 39.63
C GLY A 297 88.80 62.22 38.88
N ASP A 298 87.74 61.53 39.32
CA ASP A 298 87.01 60.41 38.66
C ASP A 298 85.63 60.23 39.31
N ASP A 299 84.62 59.61 38.64
CA ASP A 299 83.33 59.17 39.25
C ASP A 299 82.31 58.47 38.28
N GLY A 300 82.62 58.24 37.00
CA GLY A 300 81.57 58.12 35.96
C GLY A 300 80.88 56.77 35.71
N LEU A 301 81.52 55.63 36.00
CA LEU A 301 81.27 54.40 35.23
C LEU A 301 80.03 53.57 35.63
N ALA A 302 79.65 53.55 36.91
CA ALA A 302 78.71 52.54 37.45
C ALA A 302 77.28 52.62 36.86
N LYS A 303 76.80 53.82 36.54
CA LYS A 303 75.41 54.08 36.15
C LYS A 303 75.00 53.51 34.79
N LEU A 304 75.96 53.22 33.92
CA LEU A 304 75.71 52.64 32.60
C LEU A 304 75.46 51.13 32.65
N ALA A 305 75.97 50.43 33.67
CA ALA A 305 75.80 48.98 33.81
C ALA A 305 74.34 48.58 34.10
N GLU A 306 73.64 49.35 34.94
CA GLU A 306 72.23 49.09 35.31
C GLU A 306 71.29 49.22 34.11
N GLN A 307 71.54 50.20 33.23
CA GLN A 307 70.72 50.46 32.04
C GLN A 307 70.85 49.32 31.01
N LEU A 308 72.04 48.73 30.88
CA LEU A 308 72.30 47.56 30.04
C LEU A 308 71.55 46.30 30.51
N GLN A 309 71.44 46.07 31.82
CA GLN A 309 70.69 44.91 32.32
C GLN A 309 69.19 45.07 32.10
N ALA A 310 68.63 46.25 32.34
CA ALA A 310 67.20 46.51 32.14
C ALA A 310 66.73 46.29 30.69
N ALA A 311 67.59 46.55 29.70
CA ALA A 311 67.31 46.26 28.29
C ALA A 311 67.23 44.74 28.01
N LYS A 312 68.14 43.94 28.58
CA LYS A 312 68.20 42.48 28.40
C LYS A 312 66.96 41.79 29.00
N ASP A 313 66.49 42.26 30.15
CA ASP A 313 65.25 41.79 30.80
C ASP A 313 63.97 42.14 30.01
N ALA A 314 64.02 43.15 29.14
CA ALA A 314 62.93 43.51 28.24
C ALA A 314 62.92 42.65 26.97
N GLN A 315 64.08 42.37 26.38
CA GLN A 315 64.23 41.47 25.23
C GLN A 315 63.63 40.08 25.51
N ALA A 316 64.02 39.44 26.61
CA ALA A 316 63.56 38.09 26.96
C ALA A 316 62.02 37.98 27.11
N LYS A 317 61.35 39.07 27.50
CA LYS A 317 59.87 39.13 27.59
C LYS A 317 59.22 39.26 26.20
N ALA A 318 59.83 39.99 25.29
CA ALA A 318 59.33 40.14 23.92
C ALA A 318 59.50 38.84 23.11
N GLU A 319 60.63 38.15 23.26
CA GLU A 319 60.87 36.83 22.64
C GLU A 319 59.87 35.77 23.12
N ALA A 320 59.53 35.78 24.42
CA ALA A 320 58.49 34.91 24.98
C ALA A 320 57.08 35.24 24.44
N ALA A 321 56.76 36.53 24.29
CA ALA A 321 55.48 36.98 23.71
C ALA A 321 55.36 36.61 22.21
N GLN A 322 56.44 36.76 21.44
CA GLN A 322 56.52 36.30 20.06
C GLN A 322 56.28 34.79 19.95
N SER A 323 57.00 33.99 20.76
CA SER A 323 56.86 32.53 20.79
C SER A 323 55.42 32.07 21.08
N ALA A 324 54.69 32.79 21.94
CA ALA A 324 53.28 32.52 22.23
C ALA A 324 52.35 32.90 21.07
N ALA A 325 52.61 34.03 20.39
CA ALA A 325 51.83 34.48 19.24
C ALA A 325 52.02 33.56 18.02
N ASP A 326 53.25 33.12 17.74
CA ASP A 326 53.57 32.16 16.68
C ASP A 326 52.87 30.81 16.90
N LYS A 327 52.79 30.33 18.16
CA LYS A 327 52.00 29.13 18.50
C LYS A 327 50.49 29.36 18.28
N ALA A 328 49.95 30.49 18.72
CA ALA A 328 48.53 30.80 18.55
C ALA A 328 48.14 30.90 17.06
N LYS A 329 49.04 31.45 16.22
CA LYS A 329 48.93 31.40 14.76
C LYS A 329 48.90 29.96 14.25
N ALA A 330 49.83 29.10 14.65
CA ALA A 330 49.89 27.71 14.19
C ALA A 330 48.63 26.91 14.57
N ASP A 331 48.11 27.10 15.79
CA ASP A 331 46.85 26.50 16.24
C ASP A 331 45.65 26.98 15.39
N ALA A 332 45.59 28.27 15.07
CA ALA A 332 44.52 28.87 14.26
C ALA A 332 44.59 28.47 12.77
N ASP A 333 45.78 28.41 12.17
CA ASP A 333 45.99 27.90 10.81
C ASP A 333 45.60 26.43 10.70
N LYS A 334 45.90 25.61 11.74
CA LYS A 334 45.40 24.23 11.79
C LYS A 334 43.88 24.17 11.88
N ALA A 335 43.25 24.96 12.76
CA ALA A 335 41.80 25.00 12.89
C ALA A 335 41.09 25.42 11.58
N LYS A 336 41.70 26.36 10.82
CA LYS A 336 41.26 26.72 9.46
C LYS A 336 41.39 25.55 8.48
N SER A 337 42.50 24.82 8.50
CA SER A 337 42.71 23.63 7.65
C SER A 337 41.71 22.51 7.97
N ASP A 338 41.49 22.21 9.26
CA ASP A 338 40.50 21.24 9.72
C ASP A 338 39.09 21.62 9.23
N LYS A 339 38.72 22.91 9.32
CA LYS A 339 37.42 23.41 8.82
C LYS A 339 37.31 23.51 7.30
N ALA A 340 38.42 23.60 6.57
CA ALA A 340 38.39 23.50 5.11
C ALA A 340 38.05 22.08 4.67
N SER A 341 38.63 21.07 5.33
CA SER A 341 38.33 19.65 5.09
C SER A 341 36.88 19.30 5.47
N ASP A 342 36.40 19.76 6.63
CA ASP A 342 35.01 19.61 7.09
C ASP A 342 34.01 20.20 6.08
N ALA A 343 34.23 21.44 5.63
CA ALA A 343 33.38 22.10 4.63
C ALA A 343 33.38 21.35 3.28
N GLN A 344 34.54 20.90 2.80
CA GLN A 344 34.63 20.14 1.55
C GLN A 344 33.92 18.78 1.64
N ALA A 345 34.06 18.08 2.76
CA ALA A 345 33.38 16.80 3.00
C ALA A 345 31.85 16.97 3.08
N LYS A 346 31.36 18.01 3.76
CA LYS A 346 29.92 18.32 3.83
C LYS A 346 29.34 18.77 2.48
N GLN A 347 30.09 19.53 1.68
CA GLN A 347 29.69 19.88 0.32
C GLN A 347 29.57 18.64 -0.58
N ALA A 348 30.50 17.70 -0.47
CA ALA A 348 30.44 16.44 -1.23
C ALA A 348 29.26 15.56 -0.82
N ASP A 349 28.95 15.46 0.49
CA ASP A 349 27.76 14.73 0.96
C ASP A 349 26.46 15.41 0.50
N ALA A 350 26.37 16.73 0.60
CA ALA A 350 25.21 17.49 0.13
C ALA A 350 24.93 17.25 -1.37
N GLN A 351 25.97 17.26 -2.20
CA GLN A 351 25.84 16.91 -3.63
C GLN A 351 25.35 15.47 -3.82
N ALA A 352 25.96 14.50 -3.14
CA ALA A 352 25.58 13.09 -3.24
C ALA A 352 24.13 12.82 -2.79
N LYS A 353 23.68 13.49 -1.71
CA LYS A 353 22.29 13.41 -1.26
C LYS A 353 21.33 14.09 -2.24
N ALA A 354 21.70 15.24 -2.81
CA ALA A 354 20.88 15.91 -3.82
C ALA A 354 20.70 15.08 -5.10
N ASP A 355 21.75 14.41 -5.57
CA ASP A 355 21.65 13.54 -6.75
C ASP A 355 20.89 12.24 -6.46
N ALA A 356 21.02 11.67 -5.25
CA ALA A 356 20.16 10.58 -4.78
C ALA A 356 18.67 11.00 -4.72
N ALA A 357 18.38 12.23 -4.27
CA ALA A 357 17.02 12.77 -4.27
C ALA A 357 16.45 12.96 -5.68
N LYS A 358 17.25 13.44 -6.65
CA LYS A 358 16.86 13.51 -8.08
C LYS A 358 16.55 12.11 -8.64
N ALA A 359 17.41 11.12 -8.35
CA ALA A 359 17.21 9.75 -8.83
C ALA A 359 15.98 9.08 -8.19
N ALA A 360 15.68 9.35 -6.93
CA ALA A 360 14.45 8.93 -6.28
C ALA A 360 13.22 9.64 -6.88
N LYS A 361 13.32 10.95 -7.18
CA LYS A 361 12.25 11.72 -7.82
C LYS A 361 11.90 11.15 -9.20
N ALA A 362 12.89 10.85 -10.05
CA ALA A 362 12.65 10.29 -11.37
C ALA A 362 11.93 8.92 -11.33
N LYS A 363 12.15 8.13 -10.27
CA LYS A 363 11.39 6.91 -10.01
C LYS A 363 9.96 7.21 -9.54
N ALA A 364 9.77 8.16 -8.64
CA ALA A 364 8.44 8.56 -8.16
C ALA A 364 7.58 9.16 -9.28
N ASP A 365 8.15 10.06 -10.08
CA ASP A 365 7.49 10.74 -11.22
C ASP A 365 7.01 9.77 -12.30
N SER A 366 7.58 8.56 -12.38
CA SER A 366 7.21 7.51 -13.34
C SER A 366 6.54 6.28 -12.68
N ALA A 367 6.29 6.30 -11.37
CA ALA A 367 5.77 5.15 -10.64
C ALA A 367 4.32 4.83 -11.03
N ASP A 368 3.45 5.84 -11.00
CA ASP A 368 2.02 5.67 -11.31
C ASP A 368 1.78 5.29 -12.78
N GLU A 369 2.58 5.83 -13.70
CA GLU A 369 2.54 5.45 -15.12
C GLU A 369 2.92 3.97 -15.31
N LYS A 370 3.99 3.51 -14.65
CA LYS A 370 4.43 2.11 -14.75
C LYS A 370 3.46 1.13 -14.09
N LEU A 371 2.83 1.54 -12.99
CA LEU A 371 1.78 0.75 -12.34
C LEU A 371 0.51 0.67 -13.21
N SER A 372 0.13 1.76 -13.89
CA SER A 372 -1.04 1.76 -14.79
C SER A 372 -0.86 0.90 -16.05
N GLN A 373 0.38 0.64 -16.46
CA GLN A 373 0.74 -0.33 -17.50
C GLN A 373 0.69 -1.81 -17.03
N GLY A 374 0.37 -2.07 -15.76
CA GLY A 374 0.31 -3.42 -15.19
C GLY A 374 1.60 -4.22 -15.42
N VAL A 375 1.46 -5.53 -15.73
CA VAL A 375 2.63 -6.38 -16.05
C VAL A 375 3.32 -6.00 -17.38
N ALA A 376 2.69 -5.20 -18.26
CA ALA A 376 3.39 -4.70 -19.45
C ALA A 376 4.51 -3.72 -19.06
N GLY A 377 4.27 -2.84 -18.08
CA GLY A 377 5.30 -1.97 -17.51
C GLY A 377 6.47 -2.75 -16.91
N TYR A 378 6.19 -3.88 -16.27
CA TYR A 378 7.21 -4.82 -15.76
C TYR A 378 8.01 -5.45 -16.90
N TYR A 379 7.38 -5.93 -17.98
CA TYR A 379 8.11 -6.46 -19.14
C TYR A 379 9.01 -5.41 -19.79
N LEU A 380 8.56 -4.15 -19.87
CA LEU A 380 9.37 -3.05 -20.39
C LEU A 380 10.60 -2.79 -19.51
N ASP A 381 10.41 -2.63 -18.19
CA ASP A 381 11.50 -2.40 -17.23
C ASP A 381 12.51 -3.57 -17.11
N LYS A 382 12.08 -4.79 -17.42
CA LYS A 382 12.93 -5.99 -17.39
C LYS A 382 13.54 -6.34 -18.76
N GLY A 383 13.26 -5.55 -19.80
CA GLY A 383 13.78 -5.77 -21.16
C GLY A 383 13.14 -6.94 -21.91
N ALA A 384 11.99 -7.45 -21.46
CA ALA A 384 11.23 -8.52 -22.09
C ALA A 384 10.41 -7.99 -23.30
N VAL A 385 11.14 -7.47 -24.30
CA VAL A 385 10.58 -6.70 -25.42
C VAL A 385 9.49 -7.45 -26.19
N ALA A 386 9.66 -8.75 -26.44
CA ALA A 386 8.63 -9.56 -27.09
C ALA A 386 7.36 -9.70 -26.25
N ALA A 387 7.47 -9.84 -24.92
CA ALA A 387 6.31 -9.92 -24.03
C ALA A 387 5.59 -8.56 -23.89
N TYR A 388 6.34 -7.45 -23.88
CA TYR A 388 5.78 -6.11 -23.94
C TYR A 388 5.02 -5.86 -25.26
N LYS A 389 5.66 -6.10 -26.42
CA LYS A 389 5.01 -6.02 -27.74
C LYS A 389 3.83 -7.00 -27.84
N ALA A 390 3.92 -8.17 -27.22
CA ALA A 390 2.83 -9.14 -27.19
C ALA A 390 1.58 -8.58 -26.54
N LEU A 391 1.68 -7.79 -25.45
CA LEU A 391 0.53 -7.16 -24.81
C LEU A 391 0.08 -5.84 -25.46
N THR A 392 1.00 -5.05 -26.03
CA THR A 392 0.74 -3.66 -26.42
C THR A 392 0.57 -3.40 -27.92
N ASP A 393 1.13 -4.26 -28.79
CA ASP A 393 1.14 -4.07 -30.24
C ASP A 393 0.20 -5.05 -30.97
N PRO A 394 -0.98 -4.61 -31.47
CA PRO A 394 -1.92 -5.46 -32.19
C PRO A 394 -1.46 -5.84 -33.61
N THR A 395 -0.23 -5.48 -34.02
CA THR A 395 0.40 -5.86 -35.29
C THR A 395 1.57 -6.85 -35.15
N PHE A 396 2.12 -7.02 -33.93
CA PHE A 396 3.26 -7.88 -33.60
C PHE A 396 3.13 -9.37 -34.01
N ALA A 397 1.91 -9.85 -34.29
CA ALA A 397 1.65 -11.16 -34.85
C ALA A 397 0.49 -11.12 -35.84
N THR A 398 0.29 -12.17 -36.64
CA THR A 398 -0.80 -12.28 -37.62
C THR A 398 -2.08 -12.94 -37.07
N ASN A 399 -2.06 -13.45 -35.83
CA ASN A 399 -3.20 -14.14 -35.21
C ASN A 399 -4.36 -13.15 -34.93
N PRO A 400 -5.53 -13.30 -35.58
CA PRO A 400 -6.63 -12.33 -35.44
C PRO A 400 -7.27 -12.35 -34.04
N ASN A 401 -7.30 -13.49 -33.35
CA ASN A 401 -7.78 -13.58 -31.97
C ASN A 401 -6.85 -12.82 -31.03
N ARG A 402 -5.52 -12.96 -31.19
CA ARG A 402 -4.54 -12.17 -30.41
C ARG A 402 -4.67 -10.68 -30.68
N ASN A 403 -4.77 -10.30 -31.95
CA ASN A 403 -4.80 -8.90 -32.36
C ASN A 403 -6.12 -8.21 -31.99
N GLN A 404 -7.17 -9.00 -31.73
CA GLN A 404 -8.40 -8.52 -31.10
C GLN A 404 -8.24 -8.44 -29.58
N ALA A 405 -7.69 -9.48 -28.92
CA ALA A 405 -7.41 -9.49 -27.50
C ALA A 405 -6.56 -8.30 -27.02
N VAL A 406 -5.54 -7.88 -27.78
CA VAL A 406 -4.73 -6.68 -27.47
C VAL A 406 -5.57 -5.41 -27.49
N LYS A 407 -6.51 -5.27 -28.42
CA LYS A 407 -7.41 -4.10 -28.49
C LYS A 407 -8.40 -4.09 -27.34
N ASP A 408 -8.90 -5.26 -26.94
CA ASP A 408 -9.88 -5.37 -25.87
C ASP A 408 -9.22 -5.22 -24.49
N LEU A 409 -7.98 -5.68 -24.33
CA LEU A 409 -7.11 -5.38 -23.19
C LEU A 409 -6.86 -3.87 -23.05
N ALA A 410 -6.54 -3.20 -24.15
CA ALA A 410 -6.31 -1.75 -24.16
C ALA A 410 -7.57 -0.91 -23.88
N LYS A 411 -8.78 -1.48 -24.02
CA LYS A 411 -10.04 -0.86 -23.54
C LYS A 411 -10.28 -1.13 -22.06
N LEU A 412 -10.07 -2.37 -21.61
CA LEU A 412 -10.30 -2.80 -20.23
C LEU A 412 -9.38 -2.08 -19.25
N GLY A 413 -8.16 -1.74 -19.68
CA GLY A 413 -7.09 -1.17 -18.85
C GLY A 413 -6.10 -2.25 -18.42
N TYR A 414 -4.82 -1.91 -18.36
CA TYR A 414 -3.77 -2.88 -18.02
C TYR A 414 -3.67 -3.13 -16.51
N ASP A 415 -4.06 -2.15 -15.70
CA ASP A 415 -4.07 -2.15 -14.23
C ASP A 415 -5.45 -2.41 -13.61
N ASN A 416 -6.51 -2.47 -14.41
CA ASN A 416 -7.88 -2.76 -13.98
C ASN A 416 -7.92 -4.07 -13.13
N PRO A 417 -8.58 -4.09 -11.95
CA PRO A 417 -8.67 -5.26 -11.08
C PRO A 417 -9.22 -6.55 -11.71
N ASP A 418 -9.99 -6.46 -12.81
CA ASP A 418 -10.48 -7.62 -13.56
C ASP A 418 -9.57 -8.01 -14.75
N SER A 419 -8.55 -7.21 -15.05
CA SER A 419 -7.63 -7.43 -16.18
C SER A 419 -6.57 -8.49 -15.89
N PRO A 420 -6.24 -9.38 -16.83
CA PRO A 420 -5.20 -10.39 -16.64
C PRO A 420 -3.77 -9.84 -16.70
N THR A 421 -3.60 -8.54 -16.97
CA THR A 421 -2.32 -7.83 -16.76
C THR A 421 -2.24 -7.07 -15.44
N ASN A 422 -3.35 -7.06 -14.68
CA ASN A 422 -3.39 -6.96 -13.22
C ASN A 422 -2.12 -7.52 -12.57
N ILE A 423 -1.23 -6.70 -11.98
CA ILE A 423 -0.02 -7.22 -11.31
C ILE A 423 -0.39 -8.23 -10.22
N ASP A 424 -1.47 -7.96 -9.47
CA ASP A 424 -1.92 -8.84 -8.39
C ASP A 424 -2.69 -10.05 -8.95
N ASN A 425 -3.39 -9.93 -10.09
CA ASN A 425 -3.94 -11.07 -10.85
C ASN A 425 -2.86 -11.97 -11.48
N VAL A 426 -1.73 -11.39 -11.93
CA VAL A 426 -0.57 -12.13 -12.43
C VAL A 426 0.10 -12.88 -11.29
N ILE A 427 0.23 -12.27 -10.11
CA ILE A 427 0.69 -12.96 -8.89
C ILE A 427 -0.28 -14.09 -8.49
N ALA A 428 -1.59 -13.92 -8.64
CA ALA A 428 -2.56 -14.99 -8.46
C ALA A 428 -2.40 -16.11 -9.51
N ALA A 429 -2.22 -15.77 -10.79
CA ALA A 429 -2.04 -16.73 -11.88
C ALA A 429 -0.76 -17.57 -11.72
N LEU A 430 0.34 -16.99 -11.21
CA LEU A 430 1.58 -17.71 -10.93
C LEU A 430 1.40 -18.84 -9.91
N LYS A 431 0.40 -18.74 -9.01
CA LYS A 431 0.01 -19.84 -8.10
C LYS A 431 -0.47 -21.08 -8.85
N LEU A 432 -1.10 -20.93 -10.03
CA LEU A 432 -1.53 -22.06 -10.86
C LEU A 432 -0.32 -22.85 -11.37
N ILE A 433 0.73 -22.17 -11.82
CA ILE A 433 2.00 -22.82 -12.24
C ILE A 433 2.67 -23.49 -11.03
N LYS A 434 2.62 -22.87 -9.85
CA LYS A 434 3.13 -23.48 -8.61
C LYS A 434 2.39 -24.77 -8.27
N ARG A 435 1.05 -24.77 -8.30
CA ARG A 435 0.23 -25.97 -8.05
C ARG A 435 0.45 -27.07 -9.11
N ALA A 436 0.58 -26.69 -10.38
CA ALA A 436 0.96 -27.64 -11.43
C ALA A 436 2.31 -28.31 -11.17
N ASN A 437 3.28 -27.58 -10.62
CA ASN A 437 4.61 -28.11 -10.27
C ASN A 437 4.56 -29.04 -9.05
N GLU A 438 3.78 -28.71 -8.02
CA GLU A 438 3.51 -29.61 -6.88
C GLU A 438 2.91 -30.93 -7.35
N LEU A 439 1.88 -30.87 -8.22
CA LEU A 439 1.21 -32.03 -8.77
C LEU A 439 2.14 -32.85 -9.70
N ARG A 440 2.91 -32.20 -10.58
CA ARG A 440 3.95 -32.85 -11.41
C ARG A 440 5.00 -33.57 -10.57
N ALA A 441 5.42 -32.98 -9.44
CA ALA A 441 6.38 -33.62 -8.53
C ALA A 441 5.86 -34.92 -7.91
N THR A 442 4.53 -35.06 -7.70
CA THR A 442 3.94 -36.35 -7.23
C THR A 442 4.14 -37.52 -8.21
N GLN A 443 4.41 -37.22 -9.49
CA GLN A 443 4.71 -38.21 -10.53
C GLN A 443 6.20 -38.24 -10.93
N GLY A 444 7.07 -37.54 -10.20
CA GLY A 444 8.51 -37.44 -10.52
C GLY A 444 8.81 -36.61 -11.77
N LEU A 445 7.87 -35.80 -12.26
CA LEU A 445 8.03 -34.97 -13.44
C LEU A 445 8.78 -33.67 -13.11
N PRO A 446 9.58 -33.11 -14.06
CA PRO A 446 10.30 -31.87 -13.84
C PRO A 446 9.36 -30.66 -13.71
N ALA A 447 9.73 -29.72 -12.84
CA ALA A 447 8.99 -28.47 -12.65
C ALA A 447 9.07 -27.56 -13.89
N LEU A 448 7.92 -26.99 -14.26
CA LEU A 448 7.76 -25.96 -15.28
C LEU A 448 8.33 -24.63 -14.79
N LYS A 449 9.07 -23.94 -15.65
CA LYS A 449 9.58 -22.58 -15.44
C LYS A 449 8.59 -21.54 -15.99
N VAL A 450 8.61 -20.33 -15.47
CA VAL A 450 7.81 -19.20 -16.00
C VAL A 450 8.58 -18.56 -17.15
N ASN A 451 7.89 -18.24 -18.26
CA ASN A 451 8.46 -17.47 -19.37
C ASN A 451 7.62 -16.22 -19.68
N ASP A 452 8.27 -15.06 -19.82
CA ASP A 452 7.60 -13.76 -20.02
C ASP A 452 6.61 -13.78 -21.22
N MET A 453 6.97 -14.42 -22.34
CA MET A 453 6.15 -14.47 -23.56
C MET A 453 4.96 -15.44 -23.42
N ILE A 454 5.11 -16.54 -22.68
CA ILE A 454 3.98 -17.44 -22.39
C ILE A 454 3.02 -16.79 -21.39
N MET A 455 3.52 -16.03 -20.41
CA MET A 455 2.68 -15.23 -19.51
C MET A 455 1.88 -14.17 -20.30
N ALA A 456 2.53 -13.39 -21.16
CA ALA A 456 1.88 -12.39 -22.00
C ALA A 456 0.83 -12.98 -22.96
N THR A 457 1.14 -14.09 -23.63
CA THR A 457 0.17 -14.76 -24.52
C THR A 457 -0.96 -15.47 -23.75
N SER A 458 -0.70 -15.97 -22.53
CA SER A 458 -1.74 -16.52 -21.64
C SER A 458 -2.72 -15.44 -21.17
N ALA A 459 -2.24 -14.23 -20.85
CA ALA A 459 -3.12 -13.12 -20.47
C ALA A 459 -4.12 -12.78 -21.59
N LEU A 460 -3.65 -12.72 -22.83
CA LEU A 460 -4.50 -12.51 -24.00
C LEU A 460 -5.39 -13.72 -24.30
N SER A 461 -4.92 -14.95 -24.07
CA SER A 461 -5.71 -16.16 -24.28
C SER A 461 -6.88 -16.24 -23.30
N ALA A 462 -6.64 -15.93 -22.02
CA ALA A 462 -7.68 -15.88 -21.00
C ALA A 462 -8.73 -14.79 -21.30
N LEU A 463 -8.28 -13.57 -21.65
CA LEU A 463 -9.19 -12.46 -21.99
C LEU A 463 -10.02 -12.76 -23.23
N ARG A 464 -9.40 -13.34 -24.27
CA ARG A 464 -10.13 -13.71 -25.47
C ARG A 464 -11.09 -14.88 -25.20
N GLY A 465 -10.67 -15.85 -24.40
CA GLY A 465 -11.45 -17.02 -24.03
C GLY A 465 -12.72 -16.66 -23.25
N SER A 466 -12.59 -15.78 -22.24
CA SER A 466 -13.72 -15.27 -21.46
C SER A 466 -14.75 -14.53 -22.32
N MET A 467 -14.33 -13.92 -23.43
CA MET A 467 -15.21 -13.22 -24.38
C MET A 467 -15.86 -14.11 -25.45
N ILE A 468 -15.25 -15.26 -25.81
CA ILE A 468 -15.76 -16.12 -26.91
C ILE A 468 -16.42 -17.42 -26.44
N GLY A 469 -16.35 -17.74 -25.14
CA GLY A 469 -16.94 -18.97 -24.61
C GLY A 469 -16.09 -20.23 -24.77
N ASN A 470 -14.82 -20.12 -25.19
CA ASN A 470 -14.01 -21.26 -25.65
C ASN A 470 -12.50 -20.95 -25.66
N HIS A 471 -11.67 -21.98 -25.89
CA HIS A 471 -10.25 -21.87 -26.24
C HIS A 471 -9.98 -20.83 -27.34
N SER A 472 -8.99 -19.97 -27.13
CA SER A 472 -8.77 -18.82 -28.02
C SER A 472 -7.80 -19.10 -29.18
N GLY A 473 -6.94 -20.11 -29.04
CA GLY A 473 -5.86 -20.39 -29.99
C GLY A 473 -4.79 -19.30 -30.06
N ILE A 474 -4.58 -18.52 -28.98
CA ILE A 474 -3.51 -17.52 -28.88
C ILE A 474 -2.20 -18.13 -28.35
N VAL A 475 -2.27 -19.04 -27.36
CA VAL A 475 -1.15 -19.88 -26.92
C VAL A 475 -1.34 -21.31 -27.45
N GLY A 476 -0.25 -22.03 -27.70
CA GLY A 476 -0.27 -23.29 -28.45
C GLY A 476 -0.82 -24.49 -27.69
N THR A 477 -0.19 -24.84 -26.57
CA THR A 477 -0.69 -25.85 -25.63
C THR A 477 -1.40 -25.13 -24.50
N GLU A 478 -2.65 -25.48 -24.21
CA GLU A 478 -3.55 -24.68 -23.40
C GLU A 478 -4.43 -25.53 -22.47
N ASN A 479 -4.54 -25.09 -21.21
CA ASN A 479 -5.61 -25.49 -20.29
C ASN A 479 -6.44 -24.26 -19.90
N LEU A 480 -7.77 -24.38 -19.99
CA LEU A 480 -8.73 -23.31 -19.70
C LEU A 480 -9.75 -23.78 -18.65
N ALA A 481 -10.10 -22.92 -17.71
CA ALA A 481 -11.08 -23.18 -16.65
C ALA A 481 -11.89 -21.91 -16.36
N MET A 482 -13.20 -22.05 -16.16
CA MET A 482 -14.14 -20.93 -16.24
C MET A 482 -15.20 -21.08 -15.16
N GLY A 483 -15.46 -20.01 -14.39
CA GLY A 483 -16.36 -20.02 -13.22
C GLY A 483 -15.69 -20.41 -11.90
N TYR A 484 -14.38 -20.70 -11.88
CA TYR A 484 -13.63 -21.07 -10.68
C TYR A 484 -12.79 -19.90 -10.15
N ASP A 485 -13.03 -19.46 -8.90
CA ASP A 485 -12.21 -18.44 -8.24
C ASP A 485 -10.82 -19.02 -7.86
N PRO A 486 -9.71 -18.51 -8.44
CA PRO A 486 -8.36 -18.98 -8.14
C PRO A 486 -7.81 -18.53 -6.78
N ASN A 487 -8.59 -17.78 -6.00
CA ASN A 487 -8.27 -17.39 -4.62
C ASN A 487 -9.01 -18.22 -3.56
N LEU A 488 -9.80 -19.23 -3.97
CA LEU A 488 -10.36 -20.22 -3.05
C LEU A 488 -9.23 -20.86 -2.23
N ASN A 489 -9.34 -20.76 -0.91
CA ASN A 489 -8.35 -21.30 0.04
C ASN A 489 -8.54 -22.81 0.25
N ASP A 490 -8.69 -23.54 -0.84
CA ASP A 490 -8.64 -25.00 -0.91
C ASP A 490 -7.16 -25.42 -1.00
N THR A 491 -6.66 -26.06 0.05
CA THR A 491 -5.27 -26.52 0.14
C THR A 491 -4.92 -27.63 -0.85
N ASP A 492 -5.93 -28.33 -1.40
CA ASP A 492 -5.76 -29.40 -2.38
C ASP A 492 -6.15 -28.98 -3.81
N ASN A 493 -6.89 -27.87 -3.96
CA ASN A 493 -7.40 -27.33 -5.24
C ASN A 493 -8.24 -28.37 -6.01
N THR A 494 -9.09 -29.07 -5.26
CA THR A 494 -10.12 -30.00 -5.74
C THR A 494 -11.39 -29.30 -6.21
N ASP A 495 -11.75 -28.17 -5.61
CA ASP A 495 -12.90 -27.34 -6.01
C ASP A 495 -12.53 -26.21 -6.98
N GLY A 496 -11.27 -26.15 -7.42
CA GLY A 496 -10.74 -25.19 -8.40
C GLY A 496 -10.32 -25.84 -9.74
N PRO A 497 -9.54 -25.14 -10.59
CA PRO A 497 -9.16 -25.62 -11.92
C PRO A 497 -8.52 -27.03 -11.95
N PHE A 498 -7.77 -27.41 -10.92
CA PHE A 498 -7.10 -28.72 -10.86
C PHE A 498 -8.05 -29.87 -10.50
N GLY A 499 -9.23 -29.59 -9.93
CA GLY A 499 -10.33 -30.54 -9.78
C GLY A 499 -10.69 -31.20 -11.11
N GLY A 500 -10.92 -30.37 -12.12
CA GLY A 500 -11.09 -30.82 -13.51
C GLY A 500 -9.77 -31.26 -14.15
N TRP A 501 -8.82 -30.34 -14.29
CA TRP A 501 -7.62 -30.54 -15.12
C TRP A 501 -6.70 -31.67 -14.67
N TRP A 502 -6.69 -32.02 -13.39
CA TRP A 502 -5.82 -33.07 -12.86
C TRP A 502 -6.62 -34.22 -12.27
N PHE A 503 -7.45 -33.99 -11.25
CA PHE A 503 -8.05 -35.10 -10.49
C PHE A 503 -9.08 -35.89 -11.33
N ALA A 504 -10.09 -35.22 -11.91
CA ALA A 504 -11.14 -35.89 -12.68
C ALA A 504 -10.65 -36.47 -14.03
N GLU A 505 -9.67 -35.82 -14.67
CA GLU A 505 -9.10 -36.33 -15.92
C GLU A 505 -8.08 -37.45 -15.70
N LYS A 506 -7.24 -37.38 -14.65
CA LYS A 506 -6.33 -38.49 -14.29
C LYS A 506 -7.12 -39.75 -13.96
N GLU A 507 -8.24 -39.63 -13.25
CA GLU A 507 -9.07 -40.79 -12.89
C GLU A 507 -9.66 -41.50 -14.14
N GLN A 508 -9.84 -40.79 -15.25
CA GLN A 508 -10.21 -41.38 -16.54
C GLN A 508 -8.99 -41.91 -17.31
N TYR A 509 -7.86 -41.20 -17.29
CA TYR A 509 -6.61 -41.61 -17.95
C TYR A 509 -6.03 -42.90 -17.36
N ASP A 510 -6.03 -43.02 -16.03
CA ASP A 510 -5.62 -44.24 -15.29
C ASP A 510 -6.51 -45.45 -15.62
N LYS A 511 -7.77 -45.22 -16.05
CA LYS A 511 -8.71 -46.24 -16.55
C LYS A 511 -8.52 -46.54 -18.06
N GLY A 512 -7.51 -45.97 -18.70
CA GLY A 512 -7.17 -46.18 -20.12
C GLY A 512 -7.87 -45.25 -21.10
N VAL A 513 -8.52 -44.16 -20.65
CA VAL A 513 -9.09 -43.16 -21.55
C VAL A 513 -7.98 -42.23 -22.04
N THR A 514 -7.45 -42.48 -23.25
CA THR A 514 -6.41 -41.64 -23.86
C THR A 514 -6.95 -40.57 -24.81
N ASP A 515 -8.28 -40.46 -24.96
CA ASP A 515 -8.93 -39.43 -25.78
C ASP A 515 -8.62 -38.03 -25.22
N PHE A 516 -7.94 -37.23 -26.03
CA PHE A 516 -7.52 -35.87 -25.68
C PHE A 516 -8.72 -34.94 -25.43
N ASN A 517 -9.88 -35.20 -26.05
CA ASN A 517 -11.10 -34.43 -25.79
C ASN A 517 -11.72 -34.70 -24.40
N ARG A 518 -11.16 -35.66 -23.65
CA ARG A 518 -11.65 -36.10 -22.34
C ARG A 518 -10.59 -36.14 -21.23
N THR A 519 -9.32 -36.01 -21.59
CA THR A 519 -8.15 -36.09 -20.68
C THR A 519 -7.01 -35.14 -21.10
N GLY A 520 -7.29 -34.19 -21.99
CA GLY A 520 -6.29 -33.31 -22.59
C GLY A 520 -5.62 -32.35 -21.61
N HIS A 521 -6.34 -31.86 -20.60
CA HIS A 521 -5.77 -30.98 -19.58
C HIS A 521 -4.76 -31.72 -18.70
N TYR A 522 -5.08 -32.96 -18.34
CA TYR A 522 -4.16 -33.83 -17.62
C TYR A 522 -2.96 -34.21 -18.49
N GLN A 523 -3.20 -34.60 -19.75
CA GLN A 523 -2.12 -34.92 -20.69
C GLN A 523 -1.17 -33.72 -20.92
N ASN A 524 -1.69 -32.49 -21.02
CA ASN A 524 -0.87 -31.27 -21.10
C ASN A 524 0.00 -31.06 -19.85
N LEU A 525 -0.56 -31.33 -18.65
CA LEU A 525 0.14 -31.20 -17.37
C LEU A 525 1.23 -32.26 -17.17
N ILE A 526 1.04 -33.50 -17.65
CA ILE A 526 2.07 -34.56 -17.56
C ILE A 526 3.06 -34.57 -18.74
N ASN A 527 2.81 -33.82 -19.80
CA ASN A 527 3.67 -33.79 -20.99
C ASN A 527 5.11 -33.37 -20.63
N THR A 528 6.07 -34.23 -20.96
CA THR A 528 7.51 -34.04 -20.70
C THR A 528 8.21 -33.16 -21.73
N TYR A 529 7.59 -32.87 -22.87
CA TYR A 529 8.08 -31.84 -23.81
C TYR A 529 7.85 -30.42 -23.27
N ASN A 530 6.95 -30.24 -22.29
CA ASN A 530 6.72 -28.95 -21.65
C ASN A 530 7.70 -28.76 -20.48
N ASP A 531 8.60 -27.77 -20.59
CA ASP A 531 9.51 -27.31 -19.53
C ASP A 531 9.28 -25.84 -19.12
N VAL A 532 8.51 -25.09 -19.91
CA VAL A 532 8.06 -23.72 -19.61
C VAL A 532 6.55 -23.58 -19.70
N ALA A 533 6.03 -22.66 -18.90
CA ALA A 533 4.62 -22.33 -18.82
C ALA A 533 4.40 -20.82 -18.62
N GLY A 534 3.15 -20.42 -18.81
CA GLY A 534 2.60 -19.14 -18.42
C GLY A 534 1.17 -19.35 -17.93
N ALA A 535 0.63 -18.39 -17.19
CA ALA A 535 -0.71 -18.46 -16.65
C ALA A 535 -1.35 -17.09 -16.63
N ALA A 536 -2.68 -17.06 -16.59
CA ALA A 536 -3.45 -15.84 -16.42
C ALA A 536 -4.76 -16.09 -15.66
N VAL A 537 -5.26 -15.02 -15.05
CA VAL A 537 -6.56 -14.94 -14.37
C VAL A 537 -7.26 -13.68 -14.89
N VAL A 538 -8.44 -13.84 -15.46
CA VAL A 538 -9.37 -12.74 -15.75
C VAL A 538 -10.41 -12.69 -14.65
N GLY A 539 -10.70 -11.49 -14.15
CA GLY A 539 -11.66 -11.27 -13.09
C GLY A 539 -13.12 -11.49 -13.52
N ALA A 540 -13.98 -11.74 -12.54
CA ALA A 540 -15.40 -12.01 -12.77
C ALA A 540 -16.16 -10.81 -13.35
N GLY A 541 -15.69 -9.57 -13.10
CA GLY A 541 -16.29 -8.33 -13.58
C GLY A 541 -15.76 -7.83 -14.94
N ALA A 542 -14.82 -8.54 -15.57
CA ALA A 542 -14.20 -8.11 -16.82
C ALA A 542 -15.24 -7.85 -17.92
N GLU A 543 -15.19 -6.67 -18.56
CA GLU A 543 -16.14 -6.29 -19.61
C GLU A 543 -16.12 -7.30 -20.76
N GLY A 544 -17.28 -7.85 -21.11
CA GLY A 544 -17.44 -8.86 -22.15
C GLY A 544 -17.20 -10.31 -21.70
N ASN A 545 -16.88 -10.59 -20.42
CA ASN A 545 -16.80 -11.95 -19.89
C ASN A 545 -18.18 -12.63 -19.91
N VAL A 546 -18.35 -13.68 -20.73
CA VAL A 546 -19.65 -14.36 -20.91
C VAL A 546 -20.00 -15.37 -19.82
N PHE A 547 -19.11 -15.60 -18.85
CA PHE A 547 -19.28 -16.61 -17.80
C PHE A 547 -19.74 -16.07 -16.45
N GLY A 548 -19.67 -14.75 -16.23
CA GLY A 548 -20.03 -14.12 -14.94
C GLY A 548 -19.18 -14.57 -13.75
N GLY A 549 -17.98 -15.10 -14.01
CA GLY A 549 -17.05 -15.64 -13.02
C GLY A 549 -15.62 -15.63 -13.54
N TYR A 550 -14.65 -15.89 -12.66
CA TYR A 550 -13.23 -15.89 -13.01
C TYR A 550 -12.91 -16.88 -14.15
N VAL A 551 -11.96 -16.50 -15.00
CA VAL A 551 -11.41 -17.38 -16.05
C VAL A 551 -9.93 -17.56 -15.81
N SER A 552 -9.54 -18.81 -15.53
CA SER A 552 -8.18 -19.26 -15.23
C SER A 552 -7.59 -19.99 -16.43
N GLN A 553 -6.32 -19.72 -16.71
CA GLN A 553 -5.64 -20.12 -17.93
C GLN A 553 -4.22 -20.61 -17.61
N MET A 554 -3.78 -21.69 -18.27
CA MET A 554 -2.38 -22.09 -18.33
C MET A 554 -1.95 -22.40 -19.76
N GLY A 555 -0.92 -21.71 -20.24
CA GLY A 555 -0.23 -22.01 -21.48
C GLY A 555 1.08 -22.78 -21.23
N PHE A 556 1.45 -23.69 -22.12
CA PHE A 556 2.67 -24.51 -22.02
C PHE A 556 3.50 -24.52 -23.31
N GLY A 557 4.80 -24.79 -23.19
CA GLY A 557 5.68 -25.03 -24.33
C GLY A 557 7.13 -25.40 -23.96
N THR A 558 8.03 -25.25 -24.93
CA THR A 558 9.47 -25.49 -24.80
C THR A 558 10.26 -24.20 -24.64
N SER A 559 11.30 -24.21 -23.80
CA SER A 559 12.25 -23.12 -23.65
C SER A 559 13.06 -22.87 -24.93
N ASP A 560 13.34 -23.91 -25.71
CA ASP A 560 13.98 -23.83 -27.04
C ASP A 560 13.18 -22.98 -28.05
N PHE A 561 11.84 -22.89 -27.90
CA PHE A 561 10.98 -22.07 -28.74
C PHE A 561 10.72 -20.70 -28.10
N TYR A 562 10.17 -20.68 -26.89
CA TYR A 562 9.75 -19.42 -26.25
C TYR A 562 10.92 -18.57 -25.73
N GLY A 563 12.07 -19.18 -25.43
CA GLY A 563 13.31 -18.48 -25.05
C GLY A 563 14.00 -17.74 -26.22
N GLN A 564 13.59 -17.99 -27.47
CA GLN A 564 14.05 -17.21 -28.64
C GLN A 564 13.30 -15.87 -28.78
N SER A 565 12.25 -15.65 -27.98
CA SER A 565 11.45 -14.43 -28.02
C SER A 565 12.25 -13.24 -27.47
N GLU A 566 12.39 -12.16 -28.25
CA GLU A 566 13.21 -10.97 -27.96
C GLU A 566 13.18 -10.55 -26.47
N GLY A 567 14.30 -10.74 -25.77
CA GLY A 567 14.49 -10.36 -24.35
C GLY A 567 13.68 -11.16 -23.32
N SER A 568 12.90 -12.17 -23.73
CA SER A 568 12.01 -12.90 -22.83
C SER A 568 12.78 -13.84 -21.91
N ARG A 569 12.64 -13.62 -20.60
CA ARG A 569 13.33 -14.36 -19.55
C ARG A 569 12.58 -15.65 -19.24
N THR A 570 13.32 -16.61 -18.69
CA THR A 570 12.78 -17.87 -18.16
C THR A 570 13.30 -18.07 -16.74
N MET A 571 12.41 -18.17 -15.76
CA MET A 571 12.72 -18.15 -14.32
C MET A 571 11.98 -19.27 -13.57
N THR A 572 12.37 -19.59 -12.32
CA THR A 572 11.48 -20.43 -11.48
C THR A 572 10.23 -19.63 -11.09
N VAL A 573 9.17 -20.33 -10.67
CA VAL A 573 7.91 -19.67 -10.27
C VAL A 573 8.13 -18.75 -9.06
N ASP A 574 8.93 -19.18 -8.09
CA ASP A 574 9.19 -18.39 -6.88
C ASP A 574 10.13 -17.20 -7.14
N ASP A 575 11.16 -17.36 -7.97
CA ASP A 575 12.01 -16.22 -8.40
C ASP A 575 11.19 -15.15 -9.15
N TYR A 576 10.26 -15.59 -10.01
CA TYR A 576 9.43 -14.68 -10.81
C TYR A 576 8.41 -13.94 -9.92
N ILE A 577 7.76 -14.63 -8.97
CA ILE A 577 6.89 -13.99 -7.97
C ILE A 577 7.68 -12.96 -7.17
N ALA A 578 8.90 -13.29 -6.74
CA ALA A 578 9.76 -12.37 -5.99
C ALA A 578 10.16 -11.13 -6.81
N ASP A 579 10.60 -11.30 -8.07
CA ASP A 579 11.04 -10.21 -8.94
C ASP A 579 9.90 -9.25 -9.32
N LEU A 580 8.70 -9.79 -9.59
CA LEU A 580 7.49 -9.00 -9.87
C LEU A 580 6.98 -8.26 -8.61
N THR A 581 6.98 -8.94 -7.46
CA THR A 581 6.58 -8.34 -6.17
C THR A 581 7.53 -7.20 -5.78
N ALA A 582 8.85 -7.43 -5.87
CA ALA A 582 9.85 -6.41 -5.57
C ALA A 582 9.77 -5.20 -6.51
N TRP A 583 9.47 -5.41 -7.80
CA TRP A 583 9.24 -4.32 -8.75
C TRP A 583 7.98 -3.51 -8.38
N ARG A 584 6.84 -4.18 -8.17
CA ARG A 584 5.57 -3.55 -7.76
C ARG A 584 5.74 -2.71 -6.50
N ASP A 585 6.41 -3.26 -5.50
CA ASP A 585 6.55 -2.63 -4.19
C ASP A 585 7.61 -1.52 -4.20
N ALA A 586 8.64 -1.60 -5.04
CA ALA A 586 9.56 -0.48 -5.28
C ALA A 586 8.87 0.72 -5.94
N LEU A 587 7.90 0.51 -6.85
CA LEU A 587 7.10 1.58 -7.43
C LEU A 587 6.11 2.16 -6.41
N LYS A 588 5.33 1.31 -5.71
CA LYS A 588 4.38 1.75 -4.67
C LYS A 588 5.03 2.56 -3.54
N ASN A 589 6.30 2.32 -3.22
CA ASN A 589 7.05 3.06 -2.19
C ASN A 589 7.86 4.27 -2.74
N ALA A 590 7.96 4.46 -4.07
CA ALA A 590 8.88 5.43 -4.66
C ALA A 590 8.65 6.89 -4.18
N GLY A 591 7.40 7.28 -3.95
CA GLY A 591 7.06 8.60 -3.40
C GLY A 591 7.56 8.82 -1.96
N ALA A 592 7.54 7.78 -1.12
CA ALA A 592 8.06 7.85 0.24
C ALA A 592 9.60 7.85 0.27
N ASP A 593 10.24 7.05 -0.59
CA ASP A 593 11.69 7.07 -0.76
C ASP A 593 12.20 8.41 -1.31
N TYR A 594 11.44 9.05 -2.21
CA TYR A 594 11.73 10.43 -2.66
C TYR A 594 11.66 11.44 -1.49
N GLN A 595 10.59 11.45 -0.70
CA GLN A 595 10.46 12.35 0.46
C GLN A 595 11.60 12.16 1.48
N LYS A 596 11.99 10.89 1.72
CA LYS A 596 13.11 10.53 2.59
C LYS A 596 14.46 10.99 2.03
N ALA A 597 14.70 10.82 0.74
CA ALA A 597 15.92 11.27 0.07
C ALA A 597 16.01 12.81 0.02
N GLN A 598 14.90 13.50 -0.26
CA GLN A 598 14.80 14.96 -0.20
C GLN A 598 15.11 15.48 1.21
N SER A 599 14.51 14.88 2.25
CA SER A 599 14.78 15.25 3.65
C SER A 599 16.26 15.10 4.02
N ALA A 600 16.94 14.06 3.50
CA ALA A 600 18.37 13.87 3.70
C ALA A 600 19.23 14.91 2.94
N ALA A 601 18.81 15.31 1.74
CA ALA A 601 19.46 16.38 0.98
C ALA A 601 19.31 17.75 1.65
N ASP A 602 18.11 18.09 2.14
CA ASP A 602 17.85 19.34 2.86
C ASP A 602 18.64 19.43 4.17
N THR A 603 18.87 18.31 4.86
CA THR A 603 19.76 18.24 6.03
C THR A 603 21.22 18.42 5.62
N ALA A 604 21.72 17.68 4.63
CA ALA A 604 23.11 17.78 4.20
C ALA A 604 23.47 19.17 3.64
N ALA A 605 22.53 19.85 2.97
CA ALA A 605 22.69 21.23 2.52
C ALA A 605 22.88 22.22 3.70
N LYS A 606 22.09 22.08 4.77
CA LYS A 606 22.22 22.90 5.99
C LYS A 606 23.54 22.63 6.72
N ASP A 607 23.96 21.37 6.80
CA ASP A 607 25.28 20.99 7.34
C ASP A 607 26.42 21.63 6.52
N SER A 608 26.32 21.62 5.19
CA SER A 608 27.30 22.25 4.30
C SER A 608 27.34 23.78 4.46
N GLU A 609 26.19 24.43 4.65
CA GLU A 609 26.13 25.88 4.92
C GLU A 609 26.74 26.22 6.29
N ALA A 610 26.48 25.40 7.31
CA ALA A 610 27.04 25.57 8.65
C ALA A 610 28.58 25.36 8.65
N ALA A 611 29.07 24.34 7.95
CA ALA A 611 30.50 24.09 7.80
C ALA A 611 31.22 25.22 7.02
N ALA A 612 30.59 25.74 5.96
CA ALA A 612 31.11 26.91 5.23
C ALA A 612 31.20 28.16 6.13
N LYS A 613 30.18 28.45 6.95
CA LYS A 613 30.22 29.55 7.94
C LYS A 613 31.32 29.34 8.99
N ALA A 614 31.53 28.10 9.45
CA ALA A 614 32.61 27.77 10.37
C ALA A 614 34.01 27.98 9.75
N LEU A 615 34.19 27.66 8.45
CA LEU A 615 35.43 27.94 7.71
C LEU A 615 35.70 29.44 7.56
N VAL A 616 34.68 30.27 7.32
CA VAL A 616 34.83 31.73 7.29
C VAL A 616 35.31 32.26 8.65
N ALA A 617 34.65 31.85 9.75
CA ALA A 617 35.04 32.24 11.10
C ALA A 617 36.46 31.77 11.48
N ALA A 618 36.85 30.56 11.09
CA ALA A 618 38.21 30.05 11.28
C ALA A 618 39.25 30.80 10.44
N THR A 619 38.87 31.26 9.23
CA THR A 619 39.73 32.08 8.36
C THR A 619 39.95 33.48 8.94
N GLU A 620 38.94 34.10 9.54
CA GLU A 620 39.10 35.35 10.28
C GLU A 620 39.97 35.20 11.53
N GLN A 621 39.81 34.09 12.28
CA GLN A 621 40.66 33.76 13.43
C GLN A 621 42.14 33.66 13.02
N ALA A 622 42.45 32.90 11.96
CA ALA A 622 43.80 32.77 11.43
C ALA A 622 44.38 34.13 10.97
N ALA A 623 43.57 34.98 10.32
CA ALA A 623 44.01 36.32 9.92
C ALA A 623 44.32 37.24 11.12
N LYS A 624 43.53 37.16 12.20
CA LYS A 624 43.77 37.92 13.44
C LYS A 624 45.02 37.40 14.17
N ALA A 625 45.24 36.09 14.20
CA ALA A 625 46.43 35.48 14.79
C ALA A 625 47.71 35.80 13.99
N GLN A 626 47.65 35.83 12.66
CA GLN A 626 48.72 36.29 11.78
C GLN A 626 49.15 37.73 12.12
N GLN A 627 48.19 38.66 12.26
CA GLN A 627 48.49 40.06 12.61
C GLN A 627 49.12 40.19 14.00
N ALA A 628 48.69 39.37 14.98
CA ALA A 628 49.28 39.35 16.32
C ALA A 628 50.73 38.84 16.31
N ALA A 629 51.04 37.77 15.55
CA ALA A 629 52.40 37.28 15.38
C ALA A 629 53.31 38.29 14.68
N GLU A 630 52.83 38.93 13.61
CA GLU A 630 53.56 40.00 12.92
C GLU A 630 53.84 41.23 13.79
N GLN A 631 52.99 41.52 14.78
CA GLN A 631 53.25 42.61 15.73
C GLN A 631 54.28 42.18 16.77
N ALA A 632 54.11 41.01 17.40
CA ALA A 632 55.04 40.51 18.42
C ALA A 632 56.48 40.34 17.87
N ALA A 633 56.62 39.94 16.61
CA ALA A 633 57.92 39.87 15.93
C ALA A 633 58.59 41.25 15.74
N LYS A 634 57.81 42.32 15.51
CA LYS A 634 58.33 43.71 15.42
C LYS A 634 58.77 44.21 16.80
N ASP A 635 57.97 43.93 17.83
CA ASP A 635 58.25 44.35 19.21
C ASP A 635 59.51 43.63 19.75
N SER A 636 59.67 42.35 19.44
CA SER A 636 60.87 41.54 19.69
C SER A 636 62.11 42.13 19.00
N ALA A 637 62.04 42.44 17.71
CA ALA A 637 63.13 43.06 16.96
C ALA A 637 63.49 44.47 17.45
N ALA A 638 62.52 45.23 18.00
CA ALA A 638 62.78 46.52 18.62
C ALA A 638 63.51 46.39 19.96
N ALA A 639 63.13 45.41 20.79
CA ALA A 639 63.77 45.15 22.08
C ALA A 639 65.23 44.68 21.92
N ALA A 640 65.52 43.83 20.93
CA ALA A 640 66.89 43.41 20.62
C ALA A 640 67.82 44.59 20.29
N LYS A 641 67.36 45.55 19.46
CA LYS A 641 68.13 46.76 19.14
C LYS A 641 68.41 47.65 20.36
N ALA A 642 67.48 47.73 21.31
CA ALA A 642 67.69 48.48 22.54
C ALA A 642 68.84 47.89 23.39
N VAL A 643 69.10 46.59 23.31
CA VAL A 643 70.24 45.93 23.96
C VAL A 643 71.56 46.28 23.26
N GLU A 644 71.61 46.23 21.92
CA GLU A 644 72.79 46.66 21.14
C GLU A 644 73.16 48.13 21.45
N GLU A 645 72.15 48.99 21.48
CA GLU A 645 72.30 50.42 21.78
C GLU A 645 72.72 50.71 23.23
N ALA A 646 72.32 49.89 24.20
CA ALA A 646 72.77 50.02 25.58
C ALA A 646 74.19 49.48 25.78
N GLN A 647 74.52 48.35 25.15
CA GLN A 647 75.83 47.69 25.23
C GLN A 647 76.92 48.63 24.70
N LYS A 648 76.72 49.20 23.50
CA LYS A 648 77.65 50.16 22.90
C LYS A 648 77.98 51.34 23.82
N ARG A 649 76.98 51.94 24.47
CA ARG A 649 77.16 53.10 25.37
C ARG A 649 77.95 52.75 26.65
N TYR A 650 77.90 51.50 27.10
CA TYR A 650 78.73 51.00 28.19
C TYR A 650 80.19 50.82 27.74
N ASP A 651 80.39 50.17 26.59
CA ASP A 651 81.73 49.85 26.07
C ASP A 651 82.51 51.13 25.66
N GLU A 652 81.82 52.13 25.09
CA GLU A 652 82.40 53.45 24.78
C GLU A 652 82.87 54.21 26.03
N ALA A 653 82.22 54.03 27.19
CA ALA A 653 82.63 54.66 28.44
C ALA A 653 83.84 53.95 29.10
N VAL A 654 83.93 52.62 28.97
CA VAL A 654 85.08 51.83 29.47
C VAL A 654 86.37 52.21 28.74
N ALA A 655 86.30 52.51 27.44
CA ALA A 655 87.46 52.94 26.65
C ALA A 655 88.09 54.27 27.13
N ALA A 656 87.32 55.15 27.78
CA ALA A 656 87.74 56.52 28.08
C ALA A 656 88.62 56.69 29.33
N GLN A 657 88.77 55.66 30.19
CA GLN A 657 89.59 55.76 31.42
C GLN A 657 91.09 55.44 31.21
N GLY A 658 91.52 54.95 30.05
CA GLY A 658 92.86 54.40 29.84
C GLY A 658 94.04 55.41 29.90
N ASP A 659 93.91 56.56 29.24
CA ASP A 659 95.07 57.43 28.95
C ASP A 659 95.60 58.21 30.17
N LYS A 660 94.82 58.33 31.25
CA LYS A 660 95.13 59.22 32.39
C LYS A 660 96.33 58.75 33.23
N ALA A 661 96.69 57.46 33.17
CA ALA A 661 97.73 56.87 34.02
C ALA A 661 99.18 57.07 33.52
N GLN A 662 99.40 57.17 32.20
CA GLN A 662 100.75 57.23 31.63
C GLN A 662 101.42 58.60 31.85
N ALA A 663 100.68 59.70 31.69
CA ALA A 663 101.21 61.06 31.85
C ALA A 663 101.78 61.35 33.26
N LEU A 664 101.18 60.77 34.30
CA LEU A 664 101.64 60.92 35.69
C LEU A 664 102.94 60.14 35.97
N LYS A 665 103.19 59.06 35.22
CA LYS A 665 104.36 58.18 35.36
C LYS A 665 105.62 58.85 34.82
N ASP A 666 105.52 59.44 33.62
CA ASP A 666 106.66 60.04 32.94
C ASP A 666 107.14 61.34 33.63
N ALA A 667 106.23 62.09 34.25
CA ALA A 667 106.57 63.27 35.05
C ALA A 667 107.43 62.95 36.28
N LYS A 668 107.25 61.77 36.91
CA LYS A 668 107.98 61.37 38.12
C LYS A 668 109.38 60.80 37.85
N ALA A 669 109.69 60.43 36.60
CA ALA A 669 111.02 59.91 36.23
C ALA A 669 112.08 61.01 36.07
N ASP A 670 111.73 62.16 35.46
CA ASP A 670 112.64 63.28 35.20
C ASP A 670 113.16 63.92 36.51
N GLN A 671 112.32 63.91 37.56
CA GLN A 671 112.66 64.35 38.93
C GLN A 671 113.86 63.59 39.51
N THR A 672 113.93 62.27 39.27
CA THR A 672 115.03 61.42 39.74
C THR A 672 116.31 61.69 38.96
N ALA A 673 116.25 61.72 37.62
CA ALA A 673 117.42 61.84 36.76
C ALA A 673 118.21 63.15 36.97
N LYS A 674 117.54 64.26 37.30
CA LYS A 674 118.23 65.52 37.63
C LYS A 674 118.81 65.53 39.05
N THR A 675 118.32 64.67 39.93
CA THR A 675 118.90 64.42 41.26
C THR A 675 120.06 63.41 41.20
N GLU A 676 120.14 62.55 40.18
CA GLU A 676 121.30 61.68 39.85
C GLU A 676 122.47 62.41 39.16
N ALA A 677 122.49 63.73 39.34
CA ALA A 677 123.66 64.40 39.88
C ALA A 677 124.73 64.81 38.84
N TYR A 678 125.42 65.94 39.02
CA TYR A 678 126.18 66.37 40.20
C TYR A 678 127.31 65.38 40.58
N GLU A 679 127.05 64.07 40.61
CA GLU A 679 128.05 62.99 40.59
C GLU A 679 128.66 62.80 39.18
N THR A 680 127.97 63.22 38.11
CA THR A 680 128.50 63.20 36.73
C THR A 680 129.85 63.92 36.63
N ALA A 681 130.14 64.91 37.50
CA ALA A 681 131.41 65.61 37.49
C ALA A 681 132.60 64.68 37.83
N LYS A 682 132.41 63.80 38.81
CA LYS A 682 133.35 62.77 39.27
C LYS A 682 133.61 61.68 38.23
N ALA A 683 132.69 61.54 37.27
CA ALA A 683 132.89 60.70 36.10
C ALA A 683 133.99 61.23 35.17
N ALA A 684 134.42 62.50 35.23
CA ALA A 684 135.50 63.02 34.38
C ALA A 684 136.80 62.20 34.47
N THR A 685 137.15 61.75 35.68
CA THR A 685 138.27 60.81 35.93
C THR A 685 138.09 59.47 35.22
N ALA A 686 136.85 58.99 35.11
CA ALA A 686 136.53 57.75 34.38
C ALA A 686 136.41 57.99 32.86
N THR A 687 135.96 59.17 32.42
CA THR A 687 135.64 59.50 31.03
C THR A 687 136.75 59.14 30.07
N ALA A 688 138.01 59.43 30.38
CA ALA A 688 139.07 59.17 29.42
C ALA A 688 139.58 57.71 29.43
N LYS A 689 139.22 56.88 30.42
CA LYS A 689 139.26 55.41 30.28
C LYS A 689 138.10 54.96 29.40
N THR A 690 136.92 55.49 29.70
CA THR A 690 135.69 55.27 28.94
C THR A 690 135.85 55.68 27.48
N GLU A 691 136.70 56.65 27.10
CA GLU A 691 136.98 56.99 25.69
C GLU A 691 137.61 55.80 24.92
N SER A 692 138.49 55.02 25.55
CA SER A 692 139.05 53.79 24.94
C SER A 692 138.01 52.67 24.83
N ASP A 693 137.21 52.44 25.89
CA ASP A 693 136.18 51.40 25.90
C ASP A 693 134.97 51.76 25.00
N THR A 694 134.65 53.06 24.91
CA THR A 694 133.52 53.61 24.15
C THR A 694 133.77 53.52 22.68
N ALA A 695 134.97 53.85 22.19
CA ALA A 695 135.25 53.77 20.76
C ALA A 695 135.20 52.32 20.25
N ALA A 696 135.62 51.34 21.07
CA ALA A 696 135.39 49.91 20.80
C ALA A 696 133.89 49.53 20.80
N LYS A 697 133.10 50.07 21.75
CA LYS A 697 131.63 49.89 21.76
C LYS A 697 130.94 50.55 20.56
N THR A 698 131.39 51.74 20.14
CA THR A 698 130.85 52.47 18.98
C THR A 698 131.02 51.68 17.68
N ALA A 699 132.12 50.94 17.52
CA ALA A 699 132.32 50.03 16.39
C ALA A 699 131.33 48.84 16.38
N SER A 700 130.87 48.38 17.55
CA SER A 700 129.82 47.35 17.70
C SER A 700 128.43 47.93 17.45
N ASP A 701 128.09 49.04 18.11
CA ASP A 701 126.78 49.69 17.97
C ASP A 701 126.51 50.14 16.52
N ALA A 702 127.56 50.51 15.77
CA ALA A 702 127.48 50.80 14.34
C ALA A 702 127.18 49.57 13.47
N ALA A 703 127.55 48.36 13.90
CA ALA A 703 127.26 47.11 13.18
C ALA A 703 125.79 46.67 13.40
N ASP A 704 125.28 46.80 14.63
CA ASP A 704 123.86 46.56 14.93
C ASP A 704 122.97 47.60 14.22
N ALA A 705 123.37 48.88 14.22
CA ALA A 705 122.66 49.93 13.48
C ALA A 705 122.62 49.69 11.96
N LEU A 706 123.71 49.19 11.36
CA LEU A 706 123.74 48.79 9.95
C LEU A 706 122.81 47.61 9.67
N THR A 707 122.79 46.62 10.56
CA THR A 707 121.91 45.43 10.45
C THR A 707 120.44 45.83 10.55
N ALA A 708 120.09 46.72 11.48
CA ALA A 708 118.74 47.27 11.61
C ALA A 708 118.30 48.07 10.37
N ALA A 709 119.20 48.88 9.79
CA ALA A 709 118.94 49.62 8.56
C ALA A 709 118.69 48.69 7.36
N GLN A 710 119.45 47.59 7.23
CA GLN A 710 119.24 46.57 6.19
C GLN A 710 117.89 45.83 6.36
N GLN A 711 117.46 45.53 7.59
CA GLN A 711 116.13 44.97 7.83
C GLN A 711 115.00 45.96 7.50
N ALA A 712 115.19 47.25 7.79
CA ALA A 712 114.25 48.31 7.41
C ALA A 712 114.15 48.44 5.87
N GLN A 713 115.27 48.40 5.16
CA GLN A 713 115.34 48.41 3.69
C GLN A 713 114.56 47.23 3.07
N SER A 714 114.71 46.02 3.62
CA SER A 714 113.96 44.83 3.14
C SER A 714 112.45 44.96 3.36
N LYS A 715 112.01 45.49 4.53
CA LYS A 715 110.59 45.75 4.81
C LYS A 715 110.01 46.84 3.89
N ALA A 716 110.78 47.88 3.59
CA ALA A 716 110.37 48.95 2.67
C ALA A 716 110.19 48.43 1.23
N GLN A 717 111.06 47.51 0.78
CA GLN A 717 110.88 46.85 -0.53
C GLN A 717 109.58 46.02 -0.57
N GLN A 718 109.32 45.20 0.45
CA GLN A 718 108.09 44.39 0.53
C GLN A 718 106.81 45.25 0.52
N ALA A 719 106.85 46.46 1.10
CA ALA A 719 105.75 47.42 1.05
C ALA A 719 105.49 47.97 -0.37
N VAL A 720 106.56 48.25 -1.14
CA VAL A 720 106.45 48.65 -2.55
C VAL A 720 105.83 47.54 -3.39
N ASP A 721 106.30 46.31 -3.22
CA ASP A 721 105.81 45.14 -3.98
C ASP A 721 104.33 44.83 -3.68
N ALA A 722 103.93 44.97 -2.41
CA ALA A 722 102.53 44.81 -1.99
C ALA A 722 101.60 45.91 -2.55
N ALA A 723 102.06 47.17 -2.60
CA ALA A 723 101.30 48.27 -3.20
C ALA A 723 101.11 48.08 -4.72
N ALA A 724 102.13 47.58 -5.43
CA ALA A 724 102.04 47.23 -6.85
C ALA A 724 100.98 46.13 -7.09
N ALA A 725 100.96 45.08 -6.26
CA ALA A 725 99.96 44.02 -6.36
C ALA A 725 98.51 44.52 -6.10
N LYS A 726 98.32 45.43 -5.14
CA LYS A 726 97.02 46.09 -4.89
C LYS A 726 96.56 46.90 -6.11
N ALA A 727 97.46 47.68 -6.71
CA ALA A 727 97.14 48.48 -7.90
C ALA A 727 96.76 47.60 -9.11
N GLU A 728 97.48 46.50 -9.34
CA GLU A 728 97.17 45.58 -10.44
C GLU A 728 95.82 44.84 -10.23
N GLN A 729 95.43 44.58 -8.97
CA GLN A 729 94.09 44.05 -8.67
C GLN A 729 92.99 45.09 -8.88
N ALA A 730 93.20 46.36 -8.50
CA ALA A 730 92.21 47.42 -8.69
C ALA A 730 91.85 47.63 -10.19
N VAL A 731 92.83 47.47 -11.10
CA VAL A 731 92.59 47.50 -12.55
C VAL A 731 91.69 46.34 -13.01
N LYS A 732 91.88 45.13 -12.46
CA LYS A 732 91.06 43.95 -12.77
C LYS A 732 89.63 44.10 -12.24
N ASP A 733 89.49 44.59 -11.00
CA ASP A 733 88.20 44.91 -10.39
C ASP A 733 87.41 45.93 -11.24
N LYS A 734 88.07 46.99 -11.71
CA LYS A 734 87.45 48.01 -12.57
C LYS A 734 87.01 47.46 -13.93
N ALA A 735 87.84 46.67 -14.59
CA ALA A 735 87.49 46.03 -15.87
C ALA A 735 86.26 45.11 -15.74
N ALA A 736 86.14 44.36 -14.63
CA ALA A 736 84.98 43.54 -14.34
C ALA A 736 83.71 44.38 -14.05
N ALA A 737 83.83 45.47 -13.29
CA ALA A 737 82.72 46.38 -13.02
C ALA A 737 82.18 47.03 -14.31
N GLN A 738 83.05 47.42 -15.23
CA GLN A 738 82.66 48.02 -16.51
C GLN A 738 81.92 47.02 -17.42
N GLN A 739 82.36 45.76 -17.48
CA GLN A 739 81.60 44.71 -18.18
C GLN A 739 80.22 44.47 -17.53
N ALA A 740 80.13 44.51 -16.20
CA ALA A 740 78.86 44.38 -15.49
C ALA A 740 77.90 45.56 -15.77
N ILE A 741 78.41 46.79 -15.89
CA ILE A 741 77.62 47.97 -16.30
C ILE A 741 77.01 47.77 -17.68
N THR A 742 77.81 47.37 -18.68
CA THR A 742 77.29 47.10 -20.04
C THR A 742 76.27 45.97 -20.04
N ALA A 743 76.54 44.86 -19.35
CA ALA A 743 75.61 43.74 -19.25
C ALA A 743 74.28 44.12 -18.56
N ALA A 744 74.30 45.04 -17.58
CA ALA A 744 73.10 45.56 -16.94
C ALA A 744 72.30 46.49 -17.86
N GLN A 745 72.96 47.36 -18.62
CA GLN A 745 72.30 48.22 -19.64
C GLN A 745 71.59 47.38 -20.71
N ASP A 746 72.27 46.33 -21.20
CA ASP A 746 71.72 45.35 -22.14
C ASP A 746 70.50 44.59 -21.58
N ARG A 747 70.46 44.40 -20.25
CA ARG A 747 69.36 43.74 -19.53
C ARG A 747 68.17 44.68 -19.31
N ILE A 748 68.41 45.96 -19.03
CA ILE A 748 67.38 47.01 -18.94
C ILE A 748 66.66 47.14 -20.28
N ALA A 749 67.39 47.29 -21.40
CA ALA A 749 66.78 47.41 -22.73
C ALA A 749 65.89 46.20 -23.11
N LYS A 750 66.24 44.99 -22.66
CA LYS A 750 65.44 43.77 -22.85
C LYS A 750 64.20 43.76 -21.94
N ALA A 751 64.32 44.21 -20.69
CA ALA A 751 63.21 44.31 -19.75
C ALA A 751 62.19 45.39 -20.16
N ASP A 752 62.65 46.57 -20.59
CA ASP A 752 61.80 47.65 -21.10
C ASP A 752 60.93 47.17 -22.29
N LYS A 753 61.54 46.42 -23.23
CA LYS A 753 60.81 45.81 -24.34
C LYS A 753 59.80 44.77 -23.83
N ALA A 754 60.17 43.92 -22.87
CA ALA A 754 59.26 42.92 -22.30
C ALA A 754 58.04 43.55 -21.61
N VAL A 755 58.21 44.69 -20.94
CA VAL A 755 57.09 45.47 -20.36
C VAL A 755 56.17 46.01 -21.46
N ALA A 756 56.71 46.57 -22.54
CA ALA A 756 55.93 47.09 -23.67
C ALA A 756 55.17 45.99 -24.44
N ASP A 757 55.82 44.84 -24.66
CA ASP A 757 55.21 43.66 -25.28
C ASP A 757 54.06 43.12 -24.41
N ALA A 758 54.26 43.02 -23.09
CA ALA A 758 53.25 42.53 -22.15
C ALA A 758 52.05 43.50 -21.98
N ASP A 759 52.29 44.81 -21.98
CA ASP A 759 51.22 45.82 -21.94
C ASP A 759 50.37 45.80 -23.24
N THR A 760 51.01 45.56 -24.38
CA THR A 760 50.32 45.37 -25.67
C THR A 760 49.48 44.09 -25.67
N ALA A 761 50.02 42.99 -25.12
CA ALA A 761 49.29 41.73 -25.00
C ALA A 761 48.09 41.83 -24.05
N LEU A 762 48.22 42.54 -22.92
CA LEU A 762 47.13 42.77 -21.97
C LEU A 762 45.96 43.51 -22.62
N LYS A 763 46.23 44.61 -23.34
CA LYS A 763 45.20 45.37 -24.06
C LYS A 763 44.46 44.57 -25.13
N ALA A 764 45.15 43.61 -25.76
CA ALA A 764 44.52 42.68 -26.70
C ALA A 764 43.56 41.72 -25.98
N ALA A 765 43.98 41.15 -24.84
CA ALA A 765 43.14 40.26 -24.03
C ALA A 765 41.92 41.00 -23.44
N GLU A 766 42.10 42.22 -22.93
CA GLU A 766 41.01 43.07 -22.41
C GLU A 766 39.92 43.30 -23.46
N LYS A 767 40.31 43.60 -24.72
CA LYS A 767 39.37 43.75 -25.84
C LYS A 767 38.66 42.44 -26.21
N THR A 768 39.34 41.30 -26.10
CA THR A 768 38.74 39.98 -26.33
C THR A 768 37.70 39.66 -25.25
N LEU A 769 38.00 39.96 -23.99
CA LEU A 769 37.07 39.81 -22.87
C LEU A 769 35.81 40.66 -23.03
N GLU A 770 35.95 41.94 -23.41
CA GLU A 770 34.79 42.81 -23.64
C GLU A 770 33.93 42.29 -24.80
N THR A 771 34.54 41.78 -25.87
CA THR A 771 33.83 41.16 -26.99
C THR A 771 33.04 39.93 -26.51
N ALA A 772 33.66 39.05 -25.72
CA ALA A 772 33.02 37.85 -25.19
C ALA A 772 31.86 38.16 -24.24
N LYS A 773 31.98 39.19 -23.39
CA LYS A 773 30.90 39.69 -22.52
C LYS A 773 29.66 40.12 -23.31
N VAL A 774 29.86 40.89 -24.39
CA VAL A 774 28.77 41.33 -25.25
C VAL A 774 28.11 40.15 -25.97
N THR A 775 28.88 39.16 -26.44
CA THR A 775 28.34 37.94 -27.06
C THR A 775 27.53 37.12 -26.05
N HIS A 776 28.09 36.85 -24.87
CA HIS A 776 27.41 36.11 -23.80
C HIS A 776 26.11 36.80 -23.38
N ALA A 777 26.11 38.11 -23.12
CA ALA A 777 24.90 38.86 -22.76
C ALA A 777 23.80 38.80 -23.85
N ALA A 778 24.19 38.82 -25.13
CA ALA A 778 23.26 38.65 -26.25
C ALA A 778 22.68 37.23 -26.33
N SER A 779 23.50 36.21 -26.04
CA SER A 779 23.06 34.81 -26.00
C SER A 779 22.05 34.55 -24.86
N SER A 780 22.30 35.09 -23.66
CA SER A 780 21.39 35.00 -22.51
C SER A 780 20.04 35.68 -22.78
N ALA A 781 20.05 36.83 -23.47
CA ALA A 781 18.82 37.47 -23.93
C ALA A 781 18.04 36.57 -24.91
N ALA A 782 18.73 35.95 -25.88
CA ALA A 782 18.09 35.03 -26.83
C ALA A 782 17.51 33.77 -26.16
N VAL A 783 18.14 33.24 -25.11
CA VAL A 783 17.61 32.14 -24.29
C VAL A 783 16.34 32.56 -23.55
N LYS A 784 16.34 33.74 -22.93
CA LYS A 784 15.15 34.30 -22.25
C LYS A 784 13.98 34.50 -23.21
N ASP A 785 14.23 35.04 -24.39
CA ASP A 785 13.21 35.22 -25.45
C ASP A 785 12.70 33.89 -26.00
N ALA A 786 13.53 32.84 -26.02
CA ALA A 786 13.11 31.49 -26.40
C ALA A 786 12.28 30.82 -25.29
N GLN A 787 12.63 31.00 -24.02
CA GLN A 787 11.84 30.49 -22.90
C GLN A 787 10.42 31.11 -22.88
N ALA A 788 10.29 32.41 -23.15
CA ALA A 788 8.98 33.06 -23.26
C ALA A 788 8.09 32.44 -24.38
N LYS A 789 8.69 31.89 -25.45
CA LYS A 789 7.96 31.13 -26.49
C LYS A 789 7.57 29.73 -26.03
N VAL A 790 8.42 29.05 -25.26
CA VAL A 790 8.08 27.76 -24.62
C VAL A 790 6.87 27.93 -23.70
N ASP A 791 6.86 28.98 -22.88
CA ASP A 791 5.78 29.26 -21.93
C ASP A 791 4.45 29.55 -22.65
N ALA A 792 4.49 30.35 -23.72
CA ALA A 792 3.32 30.64 -24.55
C ALA A 792 2.81 29.42 -25.34
N ALA A 793 3.72 28.59 -25.87
CA ALA A 793 3.36 27.34 -26.55
C ALA A 793 2.77 26.32 -25.56
N LYS A 794 3.28 26.25 -24.32
CA LYS A 794 2.71 25.41 -23.27
C LYS A 794 1.30 25.86 -22.89
N ALA A 795 1.08 27.16 -22.64
CA ALA A 795 -0.26 27.67 -22.37
C ALA A 795 -1.26 27.34 -23.50
N THR A 796 -0.80 27.33 -24.74
CA THR A 796 -1.60 26.91 -25.92
C THR A 796 -1.90 25.40 -25.89
N TYR A 797 -0.91 24.55 -25.61
CA TYR A 797 -1.09 23.10 -25.49
C TYR A 797 -2.03 22.71 -24.33
N ASP A 798 -1.89 23.35 -23.18
CA ASP A 798 -2.73 23.12 -22.01
C ASP A 798 -4.19 23.49 -22.32
N ALA A 799 -4.43 24.61 -23.01
CA ALA A 799 -5.76 25.01 -23.47
C ALA A 799 -6.38 24.00 -24.45
N ARG A 800 -5.62 23.49 -25.44
CA ARG A 800 -6.13 22.46 -26.37
C ARG A 800 -6.36 21.10 -25.71
N THR A 801 -5.66 20.82 -24.61
CA THR A 801 -5.92 19.64 -23.78
C THR A 801 -7.27 19.77 -23.02
N ALA A 802 -7.60 20.99 -22.56
CA ALA A 802 -8.91 21.28 -21.99
C ALA A 802 -10.05 21.19 -23.04
N ASP A 803 -9.85 21.75 -24.25
CA ASP A 803 -10.81 21.64 -25.36
C ASP A 803 -11.14 20.17 -25.69
N LEU A 804 -10.11 19.31 -25.80
CA LEU A 804 -10.27 17.88 -26.06
C LEU A 804 -11.00 17.16 -24.93
N THR A 805 -10.72 17.52 -23.68
CA THR A 805 -11.41 16.96 -22.50
C THR A 805 -12.90 17.31 -22.51
N ALA A 806 -13.25 18.56 -22.85
CA ALA A 806 -14.63 19.00 -22.96
C ALA A 806 -15.37 18.28 -24.10
N ALA A 807 -14.74 18.13 -25.27
CA ALA A 807 -15.31 17.41 -26.41
C ALA A 807 -15.57 15.92 -26.11
N ASN A 808 -14.62 15.25 -25.45
CA ASN A 808 -14.78 13.85 -25.00
C ASN A 808 -15.93 13.70 -24.01
N LYS A 809 -16.09 14.64 -23.07
CA LYS A 809 -17.24 14.62 -22.16
C LYS A 809 -18.56 14.80 -22.91
N ALA A 810 -18.64 15.74 -23.85
CA ALA A 810 -19.85 15.97 -24.66
C ALA A 810 -20.26 14.75 -25.48
N LEU A 811 -19.29 13.97 -25.98
CA LEU A 811 -19.54 12.69 -26.65
C LEU A 811 -20.13 11.65 -25.69
N SER A 812 -19.50 11.45 -24.52
CA SER A 812 -20.01 10.52 -23.50
C SER A 812 -21.41 10.89 -22.99
N ASP A 813 -21.65 12.18 -22.75
CA ASP A 813 -22.98 12.71 -22.36
C ASP A 813 -24.05 12.50 -23.45
N ALA A 814 -23.65 12.46 -24.74
CA ALA A 814 -24.56 12.16 -25.85
C ALA A 814 -24.84 10.64 -25.97
N GLU A 815 -23.80 9.81 -25.90
CA GLU A 815 -23.95 8.35 -25.93
C GLU A 815 -24.78 7.81 -24.75
N ALA A 816 -24.59 8.36 -23.55
CA ALA A 816 -25.39 8.01 -22.37
C ALA A 816 -26.88 8.33 -22.57
N ARG A 817 -27.21 9.50 -23.15
CA ARG A 817 -28.59 9.86 -23.51
C ARG A 817 -29.17 8.94 -24.59
N GLY A 818 -28.36 8.52 -25.56
CA GLY A 818 -28.74 7.55 -26.58
C GLY A 818 -29.10 6.18 -25.98
N LYS A 819 -28.24 5.65 -25.09
CA LYS A 819 -28.48 4.38 -24.36
C LYS A 819 -29.74 4.45 -23.50
N ALA A 820 -29.94 5.55 -22.76
CA ALA A 820 -31.13 5.74 -21.93
C ALA A 820 -32.43 5.79 -22.77
N ALA A 821 -32.41 6.50 -23.90
CA ALA A 821 -33.55 6.55 -24.81
C ALA A 821 -33.86 5.18 -25.44
N GLN A 822 -32.83 4.41 -25.84
CA GLN A 822 -33.02 3.06 -26.38
C GLN A 822 -33.66 2.11 -25.35
N ALA A 823 -33.22 2.13 -24.09
CA ALA A 823 -33.82 1.33 -23.03
C ALA A 823 -35.33 1.62 -22.82
N VAL A 824 -35.77 2.87 -23.06
CA VAL A 824 -37.20 3.21 -23.07
C VAL A 824 -37.91 2.61 -24.29
N ILE A 825 -37.30 2.65 -25.49
CA ILE A 825 -37.88 2.02 -26.70
C ILE A 825 -38.07 0.52 -26.51
N ASP A 826 -37.08 -0.15 -25.92
CA ASP A 826 -37.06 -1.60 -25.70
C ASP A 826 -38.04 -2.02 -24.60
N SER A 827 -38.21 -1.22 -23.54
CA SER A 827 -39.15 -1.52 -22.45
C SER A 827 -40.63 -1.49 -22.87
N TYR A 828 -40.96 -1.01 -24.06
CA TYR A 828 -42.29 -1.08 -24.66
C TYR A 828 -42.39 -2.04 -25.86
N ALA A 829 -41.35 -2.83 -26.17
CA ALA A 829 -41.32 -3.69 -27.36
C ALA A 829 -42.38 -4.82 -27.35
N ASN A 830 -42.71 -5.37 -26.18
CA ASN A 830 -43.58 -6.54 -26.03
C ASN A 830 -45.00 -6.23 -25.53
N VAL A 831 -45.36 -4.94 -25.38
CA VAL A 831 -46.57 -4.52 -24.65
C VAL A 831 -47.88 -4.99 -25.29
N GLU A 832 -47.93 -5.13 -26.62
CA GLU A 832 -49.07 -5.73 -27.32
C GLU A 832 -49.29 -7.21 -26.93
N GLN A 833 -48.21 -7.96 -26.69
CA GLN A 833 -48.28 -9.35 -26.23
C GLN A 833 -48.68 -9.42 -24.75
N GLU A 834 -48.12 -8.54 -23.90
CA GLU A 834 -48.53 -8.43 -22.50
C GLU A 834 -50.04 -8.15 -22.37
N LEU A 835 -50.58 -7.26 -23.23
CA LEU A 835 -52.00 -6.94 -23.29
C LEU A 835 -52.83 -8.15 -23.73
N ALA A 836 -52.41 -8.87 -24.77
CA ALA A 836 -53.08 -10.08 -25.25
C ALA A 836 -53.12 -11.19 -24.18
N ASP A 837 -51.99 -11.42 -23.50
CA ASP A 837 -51.87 -12.43 -22.44
C ASP A 837 -52.69 -12.06 -21.20
N ALA A 838 -52.68 -10.78 -20.79
CA ALA A 838 -53.50 -10.28 -19.69
C ALA A 838 -55.01 -10.38 -20.01
N LYS A 839 -55.41 -10.11 -21.25
CA LYS A 839 -56.80 -10.27 -21.73
C LYS A 839 -57.25 -11.72 -21.68
N ALA A 840 -56.44 -12.64 -22.24
CA ALA A 840 -56.73 -14.07 -22.23
C ALA A 840 -56.83 -14.62 -20.79
N LYS A 841 -56.02 -14.10 -19.86
CA LYS A 841 -56.07 -14.42 -18.43
C LYS A 841 -57.36 -13.93 -17.75
N ALA A 842 -57.87 -12.74 -18.13
CA ALA A 842 -59.16 -12.24 -17.65
C ALA A 842 -60.33 -13.09 -18.18
N GLU A 843 -60.37 -13.36 -19.49
CA GLU A 843 -61.39 -14.22 -20.12
C GLU A 843 -61.41 -15.64 -19.52
N ALA A 844 -60.25 -16.22 -19.22
CA ALA A 844 -60.13 -17.51 -18.56
C ALA A 844 -60.62 -17.49 -17.09
N ALA A 845 -60.37 -16.39 -16.36
CA ALA A 845 -60.81 -16.24 -14.98
C ALA A 845 -62.33 -16.03 -14.88
N ASP A 846 -62.94 -15.25 -15.80
CA ASP A 846 -64.39 -15.08 -15.90
C ASP A 846 -65.09 -16.41 -16.21
N LYS A 847 -64.51 -17.23 -17.10
CA LYS A 847 -65.01 -18.59 -17.38
C LYS A 847 -64.95 -19.49 -16.14
N ALA A 848 -63.85 -19.47 -15.39
CA ALA A 848 -63.72 -20.23 -14.14
C ALA A 848 -64.72 -19.75 -13.06
N LEU A 849 -64.99 -18.45 -12.99
CA LEU A 849 -66.01 -17.88 -12.11
C LEU A 849 -67.43 -18.30 -12.52
N ALA A 850 -67.74 -18.33 -13.83
CA ALA A 850 -69.03 -18.83 -14.32
C ALA A 850 -69.23 -20.32 -13.98
N GLU A 851 -68.21 -21.15 -14.16
CA GLU A 851 -68.22 -22.57 -13.81
C GLU A 851 -68.38 -22.79 -12.29
N ALA A 852 -67.67 -22.01 -11.46
CA ALA A 852 -67.79 -22.08 -10.01
C ALA A 852 -69.18 -21.62 -9.50
N ASN A 853 -69.76 -20.58 -10.09
CA ASN A 853 -71.13 -20.15 -9.80
C ASN A 853 -72.16 -21.24 -10.16
N ALA A 854 -72.00 -21.91 -11.32
CA ALA A 854 -72.87 -23.01 -11.72
C ALA A 854 -72.74 -24.21 -10.76
N ALA A 855 -71.51 -24.60 -10.41
CA ALA A 855 -71.24 -25.68 -9.45
C ALA A 855 -71.84 -25.37 -8.07
N LYS A 856 -71.73 -24.13 -7.58
CA LYS A 856 -72.35 -23.70 -6.32
C LYS A 856 -73.88 -23.81 -6.38
N LYS A 857 -74.53 -23.36 -7.47
CA LYS A 857 -75.98 -23.52 -7.65
C LYS A 857 -76.40 -24.99 -7.58
N THR A 858 -75.69 -25.89 -8.27
CA THR A 858 -75.98 -27.34 -8.22
C THR A 858 -75.77 -27.92 -6.81
N ALA A 859 -74.76 -27.45 -6.06
CA ALA A 859 -74.54 -27.87 -4.68
C ALA A 859 -75.64 -27.35 -3.73
N ASP A 860 -76.07 -26.09 -3.87
CA ASP A 860 -77.20 -25.50 -3.13
C ASP A 860 -78.51 -26.28 -3.38
N GLU A 861 -78.80 -26.61 -4.64
CA GLU A 861 -79.95 -27.44 -5.01
C GLU A 861 -79.88 -28.86 -4.43
N ASN A 862 -78.70 -29.48 -4.45
CA ASN A 862 -78.51 -30.85 -3.93
C ASN A 862 -78.59 -30.89 -2.40
N TYR A 863 -78.10 -29.86 -1.70
CA TYR A 863 -78.34 -29.67 -0.28
C TYR A 863 -79.83 -29.51 0.04
N ALA A 864 -80.56 -28.70 -0.74
CA ALA A 864 -82.00 -28.55 -0.57
C ALA A 864 -82.78 -29.87 -0.81
N LYS A 865 -82.38 -30.68 -1.80
CA LYS A 865 -82.93 -32.03 -2.06
C LYS A 865 -82.62 -32.99 -0.90
N ALA A 866 -81.37 -33.04 -0.45
CA ALA A 866 -80.93 -33.89 0.66
C ALA A 866 -81.63 -33.53 1.97
N LYS A 867 -81.82 -32.23 2.26
CA LYS A 867 -82.54 -31.78 3.45
C LYS A 867 -84.00 -32.21 3.42
N LYS A 868 -84.69 -32.07 2.28
CA LYS A 868 -86.08 -32.56 2.13
C LYS A 868 -86.17 -34.08 2.35
N ALA A 869 -85.21 -34.86 1.87
CA ALA A 869 -85.16 -36.30 2.11
C ALA A 869 -84.94 -36.65 3.59
N TYR A 870 -84.06 -35.91 4.29
CA TYR A 870 -83.85 -36.04 5.73
C TYR A 870 -85.08 -35.65 6.55
N ASP A 871 -85.71 -34.51 6.24
CA ASP A 871 -86.92 -34.05 6.93
C ASP A 871 -88.07 -35.08 6.76
N ALA A 872 -88.19 -35.69 5.58
CA ALA A 872 -89.16 -36.75 5.31
C ALA A 872 -88.85 -38.06 6.04
N ALA A 873 -87.61 -38.54 6.02
CA ALA A 873 -87.20 -39.75 6.76
C ALA A 873 -87.38 -39.58 8.28
N LYS A 874 -87.18 -38.35 8.79
CA LYS A 874 -87.42 -37.99 10.19
C LYS A 874 -88.91 -38.03 10.56
N ALA A 875 -89.79 -37.59 9.65
CA ALA A 875 -91.23 -37.71 9.82
C ALA A 875 -91.69 -39.18 9.80
N ASP A 876 -91.18 -39.98 8.86
CA ASP A 876 -91.47 -41.43 8.76
C ASP A 876 -91.02 -42.21 10.00
N LYS A 877 -89.83 -41.92 10.52
CA LYS A 877 -89.36 -42.48 11.81
C LYS A 877 -90.26 -42.08 12.97
N THR A 878 -90.65 -40.80 13.05
CA THR A 878 -91.57 -40.30 14.09
C THR A 878 -92.95 -40.99 14.01
N ALA A 879 -93.45 -41.27 12.81
CA ALA A 879 -94.69 -42.01 12.61
C ALA A 879 -94.54 -43.50 13.00
N SER A 880 -93.46 -44.15 12.58
CA SER A 880 -93.17 -45.56 12.87
C SER A 880 -92.92 -45.83 14.36
N ASP A 881 -92.26 -44.91 15.07
CA ASP A 881 -92.12 -44.97 16.54
C ASP A 881 -93.47 -44.88 17.26
N LYS A 882 -94.37 -44.03 16.76
CA LYS A 882 -95.74 -43.89 17.30
C LYS A 882 -96.59 -45.15 17.05
N GLU A 883 -96.44 -45.77 15.89
CA GLU A 883 -97.06 -47.04 15.53
C GLU A 883 -96.54 -48.19 16.39
N LEU A 884 -95.23 -48.26 16.62
CA LEU A 884 -94.58 -49.20 17.54
C LEU A 884 -95.06 -49.05 18.99
N ALA A 885 -95.21 -47.81 19.47
CA ALA A 885 -95.76 -47.53 20.80
C ALA A 885 -97.23 -47.97 20.91
N ALA A 886 -98.04 -47.75 19.87
CA ALA A 886 -99.42 -48.20 19.82
C ALA A 886 -99.54 -49.74 19.78
N ALA A 887 -98.74 -50.43 18.97
CA ALA A 887 -98.72 -51.89 18.89
C ALA A 887 -98.32 -52.55 20.23
N LYS A 888 -97.29 -52.03 20.90
CA LYS A 888 -96.87 -52.50 22.23
C LYS A 888 -97.95 -52.27 23.31
N LYS A 889 -98.72 -51.17 23.21
CA LYS A 889 -99.88 -50.93 24.09
C LYS A 889 -101.04 -51.91 23.81
N ALA A 890 -101.34 -52.17 22.54
CA ALA A 890 -102.38 -53.12 22.14
C ALA A 890 -102.06 -54.56 22.59
N GLU A 891 -100.81 -55.00 22.46
CA GLU A 891 -100.35 -56.32 22.95
C GLU A 891 -100.54 -56.47 24.46
N ALA A 892 -100.20 -55.44 25.25
CA ALA A 892 -100.41 -55.44 26.70
C ALA A 892 -101.91 -55.50 27.08
N GLU A 893 -102.78 -54.77 26.38
CA GLU A 893 -104.22 -54.79 26.60
C GLU A 893 -104.88 -56.11 26.19
N ALA A 894 -104.43 -56.73 25.10
CA ALA A 894 -104.88 -58.06 24.68
C ALA A 894 -104.51 -59.14 25.71
N LYS A 895 -103.28 -59.09 26.23
CA LYS A 895 -102.80 -60.02 27.26
C LYS A 895 -103.64 -59.93 28.54
N LYS A 896 -103.95 -58.71 29.00
CA LYS A 896 -104.81 -58.48 30.18
C LYS A 896 -106.20 -59.12 30.02
N LYS A 897 -106.85 -58.96 28.85
CA LYS A 897 -108.18 -59.52 28.59
C LYS A 897 -108.21 -61.06 28.59
N ALA A 898 -107.13 -61.70 28.14
CA ALA A 898 -107.02 -63.16 28.17
C ALA A 898 -106.98 -63.73 29.59
N ASP A 899 -106.25 -63.07 30.51
CA ASP A 899 -106.17 -63.48 31.92
C ASP A 899 -107.50 -63.25 32.68
N GLU A 900 -108.25 -62.20 32.33
CA GLU A 900 -109.57 -61.91 32.89
C GLU A 900 -110.63 -62.95 32.47
N ALA A 901 -110.66 -63.32 31.19
CA ALA A 901 -111.57 -64.36 30.67
C ALA A 901 -111.38 -65.72 31.35
N LYS A 902 -110.13 -66.08 31.67
CA LYS A 902 -109.77 -67.36 32.30
C LYS A 902 -110.33 -67.53 33.72
N LYS A 903 -110.56 -66.44 34.45
CA LYS A 903 -111.19 -66.45 35.79
C LYS A 903 -112.71 -66.65 35.75
N ALA A 904 -113.38 -66.23 34.68
CA ALA A 904 -114.84 -66.34 34.58
C ALA A 904 -115.32 -67.78 34.31
N GLN A 905 -114.48 -68.59 33.66
CA GLN A 905 -114.84 -69.94 33.22
C GLN A 905 -114.92 -70.95 34.39
N THR A 906 -114.04 -70.84 35.39
CA THR A 906 -114.03 -71.70 36.59
C THR A 906 -115.29 -71.56 37.43
N ALA A 907 -115.79 -70.32 37.62
CA ALA A 907 -116.97 -70.06 38.46
C ALA A 907 -118.26 -70.71 37.96
N LYS A 908 -118.44 -70.88 36.63
CA LYS A 908 -119.63 -71.53 36.05
C LYS A 908 -119.64 -73.06 36.22
N ALA A 909 -118.49 -73.71 36.28
CA ALA A 909 -118.39 -75.17 36.37
C ALA A 909 -118.85 -75.72 37.73
N GLU A 910 -118.73 -74.92 38.79
CA GLU A 910 -118.98 -75.34 40.17
C GLU A 910 -120.47 -75.36 40.52
N ALA A 911 -121.24 -74.39 40.02
CA ALA A 911 -122.70 -74.32 40.22
C ALA A 911 -123.45 -75.52 39.60
N ALA A 912 -123.06 -75.93 38.38
CA ALA A 912 -123.73 -77.02 37.65
C ALA A 912 -123.66 -78.38 38.36
N ARG A 913 -122.60 -78.65 39.14
CA ARG A 913 -122.43 -79.92 39.88
C ARG A 913 -123.45 -80.11 41.00
N LYS A 914 -123.91 -79.04 41.65
CA LYS A 914 -124.88 -79.13 42.76
C LYS A 914 -126.30 -79.50 42.32
N ALA A 915 -126.71 -79.12 41.10
CA ALA A 915 -128.07 -79.37 40.61
C ALA A 915 -128.31 -80.85 40.23
N LYS A 916 -127.31 -81.52 39.63
CA LYS A 916 -127.45 -82.90 39.11
C LYS A 916 -127.74 -83.93 40.21
N ALA A 917 -127.12 -83.78 41.37
CA ALA A 917 -127.24 -84.71 42.49
C ALA A 917 -128.66 -84.82 43.09
N ALA A 918 -129.50 -83.79 42.93
CA ALA A 918 -130.86 -83.79 43.50
C ALA A 918 -131.89 -84.57 42.66
N ALA A 919 -131.68 -84.68 41.34
CA ALA A 919 -132.63 -85.30 40.41
C ALA A 919 -132.56 -86.84 40.42
N GLU A 920 -131.34 -87.39 40.51
CA GLU A 920 -131.09 -88.83 40.40
C GLU A 920 -131.67 -89.64 41.59
N ALA A 921 -131.91 -88.99 42.72
CA ALA A 921 -132.44 -89.63 43.93
C ALA A 921 -133.92 -90.05 43.84
N LYS A 922 -134.79 -89.30 43.15
CA LYS A 922 -136.24 -89.61 43.09
C LYS A 922 -136.64 -90.60 42.01
N ALA A 923 -135.91 -90.65 40.89
CA ALA A 923 -136.21 -91.59 39.80
C ALA A 923 -136.05 -93.07 40.20
N LYS A 924 -135.20 -93.37 41.19
CA LYS A 924 -134.90 -94.75 41.63
C LYS A 924 -136.07 -95.43 42.33
N ALA A 925 -136.92 -94.68 43.05
CA ALA A 925 -138.03 -95.23 43.83
C ALA A 925 -139.13 -95.90 42.99
N ALA A 926 -139.25 -95.57 41.70
CA ALA A 926 -140.33 -96.04 40.83
C ALA A 926 -140.09 -97.45 40.21
N LYS A 927 -138.89 -98.03 40.30
CA LYS A 927 -138.54 -99.30 39.63
C LYS A 927 -138.47 -100.53 40.53
N GLU A 928 -138.43 -100.39 41.85
CA GLU A 928 -138.17 -101.53 42.75
C GLU A 928 -139.46 -102.18 43.34
N ALA A 929 -140.65 -101.70 42.96
CA ALA A 929 -141.93 -102.10 43.55
C ALA A 929 -142.79 -103.12 42.74
N LYS A 930 -142.29 -103.70 41.64
CA LYS A 930 -143.04 -104.71 40.85
C LYS A 930 -142.27 -105.99 40.48
N ALA A 931 -141.15 -106.26 41.14
CA ALA A 931 -140.33 -107.45 40.87
C ALA A 931 -139.61 -108.04 42.11
N ARG A 932 -140.08 -107.78 43.34
CA ARG A 932 -139.58 -108.44 44.55
C ARG A 932 -140.68 -108.86 45.53
N ALA A 933 -141.06 -110.13 45.40
CA ALA A 933 -141.61 -110.94 46.49
C ALA A 933 -140.87 -112.31 46.57
N ALA A 934 -139.57 -112.30 46.22
CA ALA A 934 -138.55 -113.32 46.45
C ALA A 934 -137.18 -112.59 46.33
N ALA A 935 -136.22 -112.58 47.27
CA ALA A 935 -135.61 -113.62 48.13
C ALA A 935 -134.45 -114.37 47.41
N VAL A 936 -133.22 -114.51 47.97
CA VAL A 936 -132.63 -113.96 49.23
C VAL A 936 -131.06 -114.05 49.20
N ALA A 937 -130.38 -113.63 50.30
CA ALA A 937 -128.97 -113.91 50.71
C ALA A 937 -127.81 -113.04 50.15
N THR A 938 -126.75 -112.65 50.89
CA THR A 938 -126.46 -112.61 52.37
C THR A 938 -125.19 -111.77 52.70
N GLY A 939 -125.21 -110.93 53.76
CA GLY A 939 -124.05 -110.30 54.51
C GLY A 939 -123.15 -109.28 53.78
N ASP A 940 -122.33 -108.38 54.39
CA ASP A 940 -122.06 -107.85 55.77
C ASP A 940 -120.92 -106.76 55.64
N VAL A 941 -120.32 -105.95 56.56
CA VAL A 941 -120.51 -105.29 57.91
C VAL A 941 -119.15 -104.53 58.22
N LYS A 942 -118.85 -103.48 59.04
CA LYS A 942 -119.36 -102.76 60.26
C LYS A 942 -118.76 -101.32 60.43
N THR A 943 -119.28 -100.52 61.41
CA THR A 943 -118.74 -99.39 62.27
C THR A 943 -117.36 -98.70 62.06
N ALA A 944 -117.06 -97.41 62.40
CA ALA A 944 -117.73 -96.13 62.88
C ALA A 944 -116.62 -94.99 63.00
N GLY A 945 -116.74 -93.70 63.42
CA GLY A 945 -117.79 -92.70 63.82
C GLY A 945 -117.19 -91.39 64.49
N VAL A 946 -117.96 -90.27 64.64
CA VAL A 946 -117.73 -88.96 65.40
C VAL A 946 -116.50 -88.05 65.08
N SER A 947 -116.32 -86.74 65.42
CA SER A 947 -117.11 -85.49 65.77
C SER A 947 -116.20 -84.20 65.51
N GLU A 948 -116.34 -82.89 65.88
CA GLU A 948 -117.23 -82.05 66.74
C GLU A 948 -117.25 -80.47 66.51
N ASN A 949 -117.00 -79.61 67.54
CA ASN A 949 -117.24 -78.13 67.70
C ASN A 949 -116.22 -77.13 67.05
N GLY A 950 -116.46 -75.81 66.85
CA GLY A 950 -117.66 -74.93 66.96
C GLY A 950 -117.41 -73.38 66.98
N LEU A 951 -118.44 -72.55 66.65
CA LEU A 951 -118.63 -71.06 66.87
C LEU A 951 -117.71 -70.04 66.09
N ALA A 952 -118.09 -68.80 65.68
CA ALA A 952 -119.34 -67.98 65.49
C ALA A 952 -118.97 -66.64 64.71
N HIS A 953 -119.74 -65.56 64.41
CA HIS A 953 -121.15 -65.13 64.65
C HIS A 953 -121.78 -64.20 63.54
N THR A 954 -121.76 -62.84 63.61
CA THR A 954 -122.67 -61.87 62.86
C THR A 954 -122.04 -60.50 62.49
N GLY A 955 -122.60 -59.65 61.61
CA GLY A 955 -123.77 -59.74 60.69
C GLY A 955 -124.43 -58.37 60.32
N THR A 956 -125.46 -58.38 59.44
CA THR A 956 -126.53 -57.34 59.20
C THR A 956 -126.17 -55.88 58.78
N GLU A 957 -126.89 -55.16 57.90
CA GLU A 957 -127.95 -55.48 56.91
C GLU A 957 -128.17 -54.35 55.85
N SER A 958 -128.90 -54.67 54.77
CA SER A 958 -129.88 -53.86 53.98
C SER A 958 -129.57 -52.52 53.23
N THR A 959 -129.96 -52.54 51.95
CA THR A 959 -130.70 -51.51 51.14
C THR A 959 -130.07 -50.23 50.52
N VAL A 960 -130.37 -50.06 49.21
CA VAL A 960 -130.94 -48.85 48.52
C VAL A 960 -130.06 -47.74 47.87
N ILE A 961 -130.12 -47.70 46.52
CA ILE A 961 -130.24 -46.54 45.56
C ILE A 961 -129.04 -45.66 45.13
N LEU A 962 -129.17 -45.18 43.87
CA LEU A 962 -128.44 -44.21 43.00
C LEU A 962 -127.27 -43.33 43.56
N GLY A 963 -126.28 -43.02 42.70
CA GLY A 963 -125.18 -42.07 43.04
C GLY A 963 -124.23 -41.63 41.90
N LEU A 964 -124.76 -40.87 40.93
CA LEU A 964 -124.14 -40.27 39.73
C LEU A 964 -122.79 -39.48 39.90
N THR A 965 -121.98 -39.44 38.80
CA THR A 965 -121.07 -38.33 38.32
C THR A 965 -119.55 -38.22 38.70
N ALA A 966 -118.82 -37.49 37.82
CA ALA A 966 -117.65 -36.60 38.08
C ALA A 966 -116.19 -37.10 38.02
N ILE A 967 -115.82 -37.66 36.86
CA ILE A 967 -114.61 -37.39 36.04
C ILE A 967 -113.47 -36.46 36.57
N MET A 968 -112.25 -37.03 36.56
CA MET A 968 -110.88 -36.51 36.31
C MET A 968 -110.10 -35.54 37.23
N ALA A 969 -108.83 -35.95 37.44
CA ALA A 969 -107.64 -35.23 37.92
C ALA A 969 -107.21 -34.10 36.94
N VAL A 970 -106.59 -32.97 37.36
CA VAL A 970 -105.24 -32.81 37.97
C VAL A 970 -104.16 -33.42 37.06
N ALA A 971 -103.47 -32.67 36.20
CA ALA A 971 -102.48 -31.59 36.43
C ALA A 971 -101.10 -32.09 36.92
N GLY A 972 -100.02 -31.47 36.42
CA GLY A 972 -98.63 -31.79 36.82
C GLY A 972 -97.57 -31.18 35.90
N ALA A 973 -96.91 -30.12 36.37
CA ALA A 973 -95.68 -29.57 35.78
C ALA A 973 -94.44 -30.05 36.58
N GLY A 974 -93.26 -30.09 35.96
CA GLY A 974 -92.03 -30.59 36.60
C GLY A 974 -90.76 -29.88 36.10
N SER A 975 -90.11 -29.16 37.01
CA SER A 975 -89.02 -28.19 36.75
C SER A 975 -87.60 -28.76 36.96
N VAL A 976 -86.58 -27.88 36.82
CA VAL A 976 -85.26 -27.85 37.52
C VAL A 976 -83.95 -28.16 36.73
N LEU A 977 -83.19 -27.07 36.52
CA LEU A 977 -81.72 -26.83 36.57
C LEU A 977 -80.69 -28.00 36.72
N MET A 978 -79.57 -27.96 35.96
CA MET A 978 -78.22 -27.60 36.49
C MET A 978 -77.07 -27.51 35.44
N ARG A 979 -75.84 -27.14 35.86
CA ARG A 979 -74.64 -26.78 35.05
C ARG A 979 -73.48 -27.82 35.05
N ARG A 980 -72.59 -27.76 34.05
CA ARG A 980 -71.10 -27.94 34.14
C ARG A 980 -70.42 -26.98 33.11
N ARG A 981 -69.36 -26.19 33.38
CA ARG A 981 -67.96 -26.44 33.86
C ARG A 981 -67.09 -27.18 32.80
N TYR A 982 -65.81 -26.89 32.51
CA TYR A 982 -64.84 -25.77 32.73
C TYR A 982 -63.49 -26.18 32.07
N ALA A 983 -62.65 -25.28 31.53
CA ALA A 983 -61.17 -25.45 31.42
C ALA A 983 -60.44 -24.17 30.92
N LYS A 984 -59.13 -24.03 31.23
CA LYS A 984 -58.18 -22.99 30.73
C LYS A 984 -56.74 -23.52 30.75
N HIS A 985 -55.94 -23.17 29.74
CA HIS A 985 -54.47 -22.90 29.76
C HIS A 985 -54.24 -21.83 28.65
N ALA A 986 -53.49 -20.72 28.76
CA ALA A 986 -52.12 -20.44 29.26
C ALA A 986 -51.05 -21.14 28.40
N ALA A 987 -49.96 -20.52 27.88
CA ALA A 987 -49.46 -19.13 27.72
C ALA A 987 -48.35 -19.20 26.61
N GLY A 988 -47.64 -18.17 26.11
CA GLY A 988 -47.49 -16.74 26.46
C GLY A 988 -46.67 -15.98 25.39
N TRP A 989 -46.04 -14.85 25.76
CA TRP A 989 -45.23 -13.94 24.89
C TRP A 989 -43.78 -14.40 24.62
N THR A 990 -43.19 -13.96 23.50
CA THR A 990 -41.95 -13.14 23.30
C THR A 990 -41.47 -13.21 21.83
N ASP A 991 -40.63 -12.33 21.26
CA ASP A 991 -40.39 -10.88 21.37
C ASP A 991 -39.43 -10.45 20.20
N THR A 992 -39.02 -9.17 20.12
CA THR A 992 -37.79 -8.60 19.51
C THR A 992 -37.58 -8.49 17.97
N GLN A 993 -37.42 -7.22 17.55
CA GLN A 993 -36.36 -6.64 16.68
C GLN A 993 -36.18 -7.03 15.20
N SER A 994 -36.30 -6.01 14.31
CA SER A 994 -35.21 -5.45 13.46
C SER A 994 -35.80 -4.33 12.58
N LEU A 995 -35.46 -3.04 12.79
CA LEU A 995 -34.56 -2.20 11.97
C LEU A 995 -34.96 -2.10 10.47
N ILE A 996 -35.35 -0.94 9.92
CA ILE A 996 -34.67 0.37 9.74
C ILE A 996 -33.87 0.46 8.41
N GLU A 997 -34.20 1.50 7.64
CA GLU A 997 -33.47 2.10 6.49
C GLU A 997 -33.22 1.24 5.23
N GLY A 998 -33.08 1.95 4.10
CA GLY A 998 -33.07 1.45 2.72
C GLY A 998 -33.68 2.46 1.75
#